data_AF-K3WYB3-F1
#
_entry.id   AF-K3WYB3-F1
#
_cell.length_a   1.000
_cell.length_b   1.000
_cell.length_c   1.000
_cell.angle_alpha   90.00
_cell.angle_beta   90.00
_cell.angle_gamma   90.00
#
_symmetry.space_group_name_H-M   'P 1'
#
loop_
_entity.id
_entity.type
_entity.pdbx_description
1 polymer ?
#
loop_
_entity_poly.entity_id
_entity_poly.type
_entity_poly.pdbx_seq_one_letter_code
_entity_poly.pdbx_strand_id
1 'polypeptide(L)'
;MSCPEGIAWADYATATDVAHDLAECSNMGLCDRTTGVCKCAMGFEGVACERMACPTCSNGRCISMREAAAIQDNTNFFVATTYNVWDADKIFGCQCDNGFFGYDCSLRECPKGDDPMTTTTIANEIQQLNCLCDGCTGTFALTFRRRTTVNLLPTDSAATLKAALEKLDNIFGVTVSISGIGATLCDSDGATTSITFTNNPGNLPTLQLQNRVTGGTTTPLLSMTSGGTPGLYDTPSPTVDGTREEVFCSNRGTCDFTSGVCSCSTGFSSSDGAGAVGTRGDCGVGTTTACPITSSGVCNGQGTCSGAPTWACTCNSLFTGFDCSLRTCPQGIAWFDGATGPDTAHALATCSNRGTCNRKTGICACNAMFTGAACNVLECPGATTTCNGHGTCKTMQQLAMASAQNGDLLGVTYGDTFNNPTTWDFNKIQGCDCAKNYYLGPYSGAIGEFHDYDCSTRFCPLGADPYQVGKVNEKQTLVCTANSGYFTLTFRQQTTTRIYWDATAAQVQKALEKLTTIGSVQITFSGGGTQVCDAGGAITFRGLDLKFASLCHKQTHKMTTATTVEFKTEQGDLPKLTAMTALLTGTGAGVVFAKPQTGTKANIECSGRGICDRTTGICKCFPYFLSSDGDGNVG
;
A
#
# COMPACT_ATOMS: atom_id res chain seq x y z
N MET A 1 8.25 -12.89 27.08
CA MET A 1 9.22 -12.57 26.01
C MET A 1 8.58 -11.49 25.13
N SER A 2 9.39 -10.60 24.56
CA SER A 2 8.92 -9.62 23.56
C SER A 2 8.88 -10.29 22.19
N CYS A 3 7.89 -9.95 21.38
CA CYS A 3 7.86 -10.40 20.00
C CYS A 3 8.65 -9.45 19.10
N PRO A 4 9.07 -9.92 17.91
CA PRO A 4 9.71 -9.04 16.94
C PRO A 4 8.74 -7.97 16.45
N GLU A 5 9.31 -6.83 16.12
CA GLU A 5 8.60 -5.70 15.51
C GLU A 5 8.91 -5.66 14.02
N GLY A 6 7.95 -5.17 13.25
CA GLY A 6 8.11 -4.87 11.84
C GLY A 6 7.21 -3.71 11.46
N ILE A 7 7.42 -3.16 10.26
CA ILE A 7 6.58 -2.09 9.71
C ILE A 7 5.10 -2.50 9.80
N ALA A 8 4.25 -1.65 10.38
CA ALA A 8 2.85 -1.99 10.57
C ALA A 8 2.09 -2.11 9.24
N TRP A 9 1.16 -3.07 9.15
CA TRP A 9 0.20 -3.13 8.04
C TRP A 9 -0.81 -2.01 8.14
N ALA A 10 -1.40 -1.85 9.33
CA ALA A 10 -2.25 -0.74 9.65
C ALA A 10 -1.89 -0.15 11.02
N ASP A 11 -1.87 1.17 11.10
CA ASP A 11 -1.60 1.92 12.32
C ASP A 11 -2.27 3.30 12.27
N TYR A 12 -2.17 4.02 13.39
CA TYR A 12 -2.58 5.41 13.48
C TYR A 12 -1.42 6.27 13.01
N ALA A 13 -1.63 7.09 11.97
CA ALA A 13 -0.60 8.00 11.46
C ALA A 13 -0.05 8.93 12.55
N THR A 14 1.26 9.12 12.58
CA THR A 14 1.95 9.98 13.56
C THR A 14 2.19 11.40 13.05
N ALA A 15 2.16 11.59 11.73
CA ALA A 15 2.12 12.89 11.06
C ALA A 15 1.36 12.77 9.72
N THR A 16 1.13 13.90 9.03
CA THR A 16 0.51 13.88 7.70
C THR A 16 1.32 13.03 6.73
N ASP A 17 0.68 12.03 6.12
CA ASP A 17 1.27 11.02 5.22
C ASP A 17 2.43 10.21 5.85
N VAL A 18 2.51 10.16 7.19
CA VAL A 18 3.47 9.34 7.94
C VAL A 18 2.71 8.30 8.76
N ALA A 19 2.76 7.06 8.29
CA ALA A 19 2.19 5.87 8.91
C ALA A 19 3.18 4.70 8.73
N HIS A 20 2.75 3.49 9.07
CA HIS A 20 3.56 2.27 9.01
C HIS A 20 4.77 2.29 9.97
N ASP A 21 4.57 2.81 11.18
CA ASP A 21 5.58 2.73 12.24
C ASP A 21 5.88 1.26 12.59
N LEU A 22 7.03 1.03 13.24
CA LEU A 22 7.36 -0.30 13.75
C LEU A 22 6.34 -0.70 14.81
N ALA A 23 5.75 -1.87 14.63
CA ALA A 23 4.77 -2.44 15.54
C ALA A 23 5.09 -3.91 15.83
N GLU A 24 4.78 -4.35 17.05
CA GLU A 24 4.88 -5.74 17.43
C GLU A 24 3.99 -6.59 16.53
N CYS A 25 4.57 -7.64 15.94
CA CYS A 25 3.90 -8.47 14.95
C CYS A 25 3.27 -7.67 13.78
N SER A 26 3.87 -6.53 13.42
CA SER A 26 3.46 -5.66 12.31
C SER A 26 1.98 -5.27 12.32
N ASN A 27 1.34 -5.23 13.50
CA ASN A 27 -0.11 -5.10 13.61
C ASN A 27 -0.87 -6.08 12.69
N MET A 28 -0.39 -7.31 12.54
CA MET A 28 -1.00 -8.35 11.73
C MET A 28 -0.79 -9.75 12.31
N GLY A 29 -0.77 -9.82 13.64
CA GLY A 29 -0.66 -11.06 14.40
C GLY A 29 -0.72 -10.80 15.90
N LEU A 30 -0.88 -11.89 16.67
CA LEU A 30 -0.83 -11.84 18.13
C LEU A 30 0.53 -12.29 18.63
N CYS A 31 1.10 -11.56 19.58
CA CYS A 31 2.32 -11.96 20.24
C CYS A 31 2.05 -13.05 21.30
N ASP A 32 2.62 -14.25 21.14
CA ASP A 32 2.69 -15.22 22.23
C ASP A 32 3.78 -14.78 23.23
N ARG A 33 3.35 -14.21 24.35
CA ARG A 33 4.24 -13.72 25.40
C ARG A 33 5.08 -14.82 26.07
N THR A 34 4.70 -16.09 25.92
CA THR A 34 5.44 -17.23 26.48
C THR A 34 6.69 -17.52 25.65
N THR A 35 6.52 -17.52 24.32
CA THR A 35 7.56 -17.93 23.36
C THR A 35 8.27 -16.75 22.69
N GLY A 36 7.66 -15.56 22.69
CA GLY A 36 8.16 -14.39 21.94
C GLY A 36 7.94 -14.51 20.44
N VAL A 37 7.03 -15.39 19.99
CA VAL A 37 6.75 -15.64 18.58
C VAL A 37 5.42 -15.02 18.19
N CYS A 38 5.39 -14.36 17.03
CA CYS A 38 4.16 -13.83 16.45
C CYS A 38 3.32 -14.94 15.82
N LYS A 39 2.05 -15.00 16.19
CA LYS A 39 1.02 -15.80 15.51
C LYS A 39 0.33 -14.93 14.48
N CYS A 40 0.74 -15.06 13.23
CA CYS A 40 0.24 -14.24 12.13
C CYS A 40 -1.21 -14.51 11.77
N ALA A 41 -1.88 -13.46 11.30
CA ALA A 41 -3.18 -13.58 10.66
C ALA A 41 -3.09 -14.43 9.39
N MET A 42 -4.22 -15.02 8.98
CA MET A 42 -4.28 -15.79 7.74
C MET A 42 -3.86 -14.92 6.55
N GLY A 43 -3.01 -15.46 5.68
CA GLY A 43 -2.50 -14.72 4.52
C GLY A 43 -1.30 -13.82 4.81
N PHE A 44 -0.75 -13.85 6.03
CA PHE A 44 0.46 -13.13 6.44
C PHE A 44 1.48 -14.07 7.07
N GLU A 45 2.75 -13.74 6.89
CA GLU A 45 3.89 -14.51 7.37
C GLU A 45 5.11 -13.62 7.62
N GLY A 46 6.23 -14.23 7.98
CA GLY A 46 7.41 -13.53 8.50
C GLY A 46 7.51 -13.67 10.00
N VAL A 47 8.66 -13.33 10.57
CA VAL A 47 8.89 -13.49 12.01
C VAL A 47 8.03 -12.54 12.84
N ALA A 48 7.68 -11.39 12.26
CA ALA A 48 6.82 -10.36 12.80
C ALA A 48 5.52 -10.20 11.99
N CYS A 49 5.13 -11.17 11.16
CA CYS A 49 3.94 -11.04 10.28
C CYS A 49 4.04 -9.86 9.30
N GLU A 50 5.27 -9.49 8.95
CA GLU A 50 5.60 -8.27 8.24
C GLU A 50 5.33 -8.34 6.74
N ARG A 51 5.07 -9.52 6.18
CA ARG A 51 4.83 -9.70 4.74
C ARG A 51 3.58 -10.53 4.47
N MET A 52 2.97 -10.32 3.30
CA MET A 52 1.90 -11.19 2.84
C MET A 52 2.48 -12.57 2.52
N ALA A 53 1.70 -13.60 2.82
CA ALA A 53 1.96 -14.92 2.28
C ALA A 53 1.84 -14.89 0.75
N CYS A 54 2.72 -15.64 0.11
CA CYS A 54 2.67 -15.85 -1.33
C CYS A 54 1.32 -16.47 -1.73
N PRO A 55 0.72 -16.06 -2.86
CA PRO A 55 -0.28 -16.91 -3.52
C PRO A 55 0.33 -18.29 -3.83
N THR A 56 -0.50 -19.28 -4.11
CA THR A 56 -0.06 -20.67 -4.36
C THR A 56 0.86 -20.83 -5.58
N CYS A 57 1.15 -19.75 -6.35
CA CYS A 57 2.08 -19.67 -7.48
C CYS A 57 2.27 -20.99 -8.24
N SER A 58 1.16 -21.59 -8.69
CA SER A 58 1.12 -23.02 -9.08
C SER A 58 2.05 -23.34 -10.26
N ASN A 59 2.28 -22.37 -11.15
CA ASN A 59 3.18 -22.44 -12.30
C ASN A 59 4.04 -21.18 -12.35
N GLY A 60 4.79 -20.95 -11.29
CA GLY A 60 5.67 -19.81 -11.17
C GLY A 60 6.45 -19.83 -9.87
N ARG A 61 7.05 -18.69 -9.53
CA ARG A 61 7.70 -18.50 -8.23
C ARG A 61 7.18 -17.27 -7.53
N CYS A 62 7.16 -17.34 -6.20
CA CYS A 62 6.85 -16.19 -5.38
C CYS A 62 8.02 -15.21 -5.34
N ILE A 63 7.71 -13.92 -5.38
CA ILE A 63 8.69 -12.84 -5.45
C ILE A 63 8.13 -11.56 -4.79
N SER A 64 9.00 -10.76 -4.17
CA SER A 64 8.61 -9.44 -3.64
C SER A 64 8.51 -8.38 -4.74
N MET A 65 7.90 -7.23 -4.45
CA MET A 65 7.89 -6.07 -5.35
C MET A 65 9.31 -5.59 -5.67
N ARG A 66 10.21 -5.56 -4.66
CA ARG A 66 11.63 -5.20 -4.85
C ARG A 66 12.31 -6.12 -5.86
N GLU A 67 12.15 -7.42 -5.67
CA GLU A 67 12.76 -8.41 -6.55
C GLU A 67 12.13 -8.36 -7.96
N ALA A 68 10.81 -8.17 -8.07
CA ALA A 68 10.12 -8.00 -9.35
C ALA A 68 10.62 -6.77 -10.12
N ALA A 69 10.84 -5.64 -9.45
CA ALA A 69 11.38 -4.43 -10.06
C ALA A 69 12.79 -4.62 -10.64
N ALA A 70 13.62 -5.44 -10.01
CA ALA A 70 15.00 -5.69 -10.46
C ALA A 70 15.09 -6.65 -11.66
N ILE A 71 14.00 -7.32 -12.03
CA ILE A 71 13.98 -8.32 -13.10
C ILE A 71 13.35 -7.74 -14.35
N GLN A 72 14.02 -7.92 -15.48
CA GLN A 72 13.42 -7.79 -16.80
C GLN A 72 13.43 -9.16 -17.47
N ASP A 73 12.26 -9.76 -17.63
CA ASP A 73 12.09 -11.09 -18.24
C ASP A 73 11.27 -11.05 -19.54
N ASN A 74 10.80 -9.86 -19.93
CA ASN A 74 9.97 -9.57 -21.11
C ASN A 74 8.73 -10.47 -21.20
N THR A 75 8.27 -11.02 -20.07
CA THR A 75 7.10 -11.90 -19.95
C THR A 75 6.15 -11.37 -18.88
N ASN A 76 6.64 -11.28 -17.64
CA ASN A 76 5.94 -10.68 -16.50
C ASN A 76 6.39 -9.23 -16.28
N PHE A 77 7.69 -8.96 -16.48
CA PHE A 77 8.34 -7.69 -16.17
C PHE A 77 9.14 -7.19 -17.37
N PHE A 78 8.82 -6.00 -17.85
CA PHE A 78 9.34 -5.44 -19.11
C PHE A 78 10.41 -4.37 -18.91
N VAL A 79 10.59 -3.89 -17.68
CA VAL A 79 11.55 -2.86 -17.31
C VAL A 79 12.28 -3.33 -16.06
N ALA A 80 13.62 -3.24 -16.05
CA ALA A 80 14.41 -3.37 -14.83
C ALA A 80 14.62 -1.99 -14.20
N THR A 81 14.24 -1.84 -12.94
CA THR A 81 14.29 -0.58 -12.19
C THR A 81 14.46 -0.85 -10.69
N THR A 82 14.30 0.17 -9.85
CA THR A 82 14.37 0.07 -8.39
C THR A 82 13.02 0.33 -7.75
N TYR A 83 12.72 -0.38 -6.68
CA TYR A 83 11.52 -0.15 -5.86
C TYR A 83 11.88 -0.24 -4.37
N ASN A 84 11.79 0.88 -3.68
CA ASN A 84 12.27 1.10 -2.31
C ASN A 84 11.20 1.66 -1.36
N VAL A 85 9.93 1.68 -1.80
CA VAL A 85 8.78 2.10 -0.98
C VAL A 85 8.56 1.12 0.19
N TRP A 86 7.81 1.53 1.22
CA TRP A 86 7.62 0.78 2.48
C TRP A 86 7.14 -0.66 2.29
N ASP A 87 6.44 -0.95 1.21
CA ASP A 87 5.82 -2.22 0.87
C ASP A 87 6.68 -3.11 -0.03
N ALA A 88 7.85 -2.63 -0.46
CA ALA A 88 8.76 -3.30 -1.39
C ALA A 88 9.08 -4.76 -1.02
N ASP A 89 9.21 -5.03 0.28
CA ASP A 89 9.47 -6.36 0.86
C ASP A 89 8.31 -6.88 1.72
N LYS A 90 7.14 -6.25 1.64
CA LYS A 90 5.92 -6.67 2.35
C LYS A 90 4.89 -7.27 1.38
N ILE A 91 4.87 -6.75 0.16
CA ILE A 91 3.97 -7.20 -0.90
C ILE A 91 4.63 -8.27 -1.75
N PHE A 92 3.94 -9.41 -1.87
CA PHE A 92 4.36 -10.56 -2.66
C PHE A 92 3.31 -10.95 -3.70
N GLY A 93 3.80 -11.43 -4.83
CA GLY A 93 3.00 -12.02 -5.89
C GLY A 93 3.78 -13.09 -6.62
N CYS A 94 3.28 -13.52 -7.78
CA CYS A 94 3.89 -14.59 -8.55
C CYS A 94 4.51 -14.05 -9.84
N GLN A 95 5.76 -14.45 -10.08
CA GLN A 95 6.34 -14.41 -11.42
C GLN A 95 5.95 -15.70 -12.14
N CYS A 96 5.01 -15.61 -13.08
CA CYS A 96 4.50 -16.78 -13.77
C CYS A 96 5.48 -17.33 -14.80
N ASP A 97 5.44 -18.65 -14.98
CA ASP A 97 6.14 -19.31 -16.07
C ASP A 97 5.47 -18.98 -17.42
N ASN A 98 6.25 -19.10 -18.49
CA ASN A 98 5.78 -18.78 -19.84
C ASN A 98 4.52 -19.61 -20.19
N GLY A 99 3.48 -18.94 -20.68
CA GLY A 99 2.18 -19.55 -20.98
C GLY A 99 1.23 -19.63 -19.78
N PHE A 100 1.63 -19.15 -18.60
CA PHE A 100 0.75 -19.01 -17.42
C PHE A 100 0.62 -17.55 -17.00
N PHE A 101 -0.54 -17.21 -16.46
CA PHE A 101 -0.85 -15.87 -15.97
C PHE A 101 -1.90 -15.90 -14.85
N GLY A 102 -2.31 -14.72 -14.40
CA GLY A 102 -3.20 -14.55 -13.25
C GLY A 102 -2.40 -14.36 -11.96
N TYR A 103 -3.09 -13.96 -10.89
CA TYR A 103 -2.41 -13.55 -9.65
C TYR A 103 -1.63 -14.68 -8.96
N ASP A 104 -2.01 -15.94 -9.22
CA ASP A 104 -1.44 -17.16 -8.64
C ASP A 104 -0.88 -18.13 -9.69
N CYS A 105 -0.75 -17.68 -10.95
CA CYS A 105 -0.30 -18.47 -12.10
C CYS A 105 -1.12 -19.75 -12.35
N SER A 106 -2.40 -19.74 -11.99
CA SER A 106 -3.32 -20.87 -12.24
C SER A 106 -3.94 -20.86 -13.64
N LEU A 107 -3.94 -19.72 -14.33
CA LEU A 107 -4.54 -19.57 -15.66
C LEU A 107 -3.49 -19.78 -16.77
N ARG A 108 -3.94 -20.28 -17.91
CA ARG A 108 -3.11 -20.51 -19.11
C ARG A 108 -3.40 -19.47 -20.18
N GLU A 109 -2.34 -18.88 -20.73
CA GLU A 109 -2.45 -18.01 -21.89
C GLU A 109 -2.81 -18.82 -23.13
N CYS A 110 -3.78 -18.34 -23.92
CA CYS A 110 -4.00 -18.89 -25.25
C CYS A 110 -2.98 -18.35 -26.26
N PRO A 111 -2.74 -19.06 -27.38
CA PRO A 111 -1.98 -18.53 -28.49
C PRO A 111 -2.51 -17.16 -28.93
N LYS A 112 -1.60 -16.21 -29.11
CA LYS A 112 -1.91 -14.88 -29.64
C LYS A 112 -1.50 -14.80 -31.10
N GLY A 113 -2.28 -14.10 -31.91
CA GLY A 113 -2.02 -13.97 -33.33
C GLY A 113 -2.66 -12.73 -33.94
N ASP A 114 -2.33 -12.53 -35.21
CA ASP A 114 -2.85 -11.49 -36.09
C ASP A 114 -4.27 -11.86 -36.52
N ASP A 115 -5.15 -10.88 -36.65
CA ASP A 115 -6.50 -11.13 -37.14
C ASP A 115 -6.48 -11.20 -38.69
N PRO A 116 -6.78 -12.35 -39.32
CA PRO A 116 -6.65 -12.49 -40.77
C PRO A 116 -7.61 -11.60 -41.59
N MET A 117 -8.55 -10.91 -40.94
CA MET A 117 -9.49 -9.99 -41.60
C MET A 117 -9.12 -8.51 -41.44
N THR A 118 -8.05 -8.17 -40.69
CA THR A 118 -7.58 -6.79 -40.58
C THR A 118 -6.76 -6.42 -41.82
N THR A 119 -7.15 -5.33 -42.49
CA THR A 119 -6.64 -4.98 -43.83
C THR A 119 -5.69 -3.79 -43.83
N THR A 120 -5.34 -3.23 -42.67
CA THR A 120 -4.53 -2.01 -42.57
C THR A 120 -3.27 -2.23 -41.72
N THR A 121 -2.11 -1.99 -42.33
CA THR A 121 -0.75 -1.98 -41.75
C THR A 121 -0.28 -3.30 -41.13
N ILE A 122 0.48 -4.07 -41.92
CA ILE A 122 1.05 -5.40 -41.60
C ILE A 122 2.58 -5.35 -41.52
N ALA A 123 3.14 -4.42 -40.76
CA ALA A 123 4.58 -4.42 -40.54
C ALA A 123 4.97 -5.55 -39.57
N ASN A 124 5.99 -6.32 -39.95
CA ASN A 124 6.66 -7.24 -39.05
C ASN A 124 7.59 -6.45 -38.13
N GLU A 125 7.72 -6.91 -36.89
CA GLU A 125 8.77 -6.43 -35.99
C GLU A 125 10.15 -6.71 -36.62
N ILE A 126 11.00 -5.69 -36.65
CA ILE A 126 12.39 -5.78 -37.06
C ILE A 126 13.27 -5.26 -35.92
N GLN A 127 14.11 -6.13 -35.38
CA GLN A 127 15.13 -5.78 -34.39
C GLN A 127 16.53 -5.98 -34.99
N GLN A 128 17.53 -5.31 -34.45
CA GLN A 128 18.89 -5.35 -35.00
C GLN A 128 19.93 -5.68 -33.93
N LEU A 129 20.81 -6.63 -34.24
CA LEU A 129 22.01 -6.95 -33.49
C LEU A 129 23.18 -6.20 -34.12
N ASN A 130 23.85 -5.36 -33.36
CA ASN A 130 25.03 -4.62 -33.81
C ASN A 130 26.26 -5.24 -33.17
N CYS A 131 27.27 -5.58 -33.97
CA CYS A 131 28.52 -6.14 -33.47
C CYS A 131 29.75 -5.55 -34.15
N LEU A 132 30.58 -4.84 -33.38
CA LEU A 132 31.93 -4.45 -33.76
C LEU A 132 32.94 -5.29 -33.01
N CYS A 133 33.72 -6.07 -33.74
CA CYS A 133 34.69 -6.97 -33.16
C CYS A 133 35.70 -7.44 -34.21
N ASP A 134 36.99 -7.21 -33.95
CA ASP A 134 38.11 -7.73 -34.74
C ASP A 134 38.86 -8.81 -33.94
N GLY A 135 38.72 -10.08 -34.31
CA GLY A 135 39.45 -11.19 -33.70
C GLY A 135 39.01 -11.57 -32.27
N CYS A 136 37.77 -11.27 -31.86
CA CYS A 136 37.30 -11.65 -30.53
C CYS A 136 37.04 -13.15 -30.41
N THR A 137 37.05 -13.61 -29.16
CA THR A 137 36.76 -14.99 -28.76
C THR A 137 35.61 -15.00 -27.75
N GLY A 138 35.12 -16.19 -27.40
CA GLY A 138 33.97 -16.34 -26.51
C GLY A 138 32.65 -16.41 -27.28
N THR A 139 31.55 -16.29 -26.54
CA THR A 139 30.21 -16.53 -27.06
C THR A 139 29.22 -15.51 -26.54
N PHE A 140 28.10 -15.38 -27.23
CA PHE A 140 26.93 -14.66 -26.73
C PHE A 140 25.67 -15.50 -26.94
N ALA A 141 24.57 -15.10 -26.32
CA ALA A 141 23.26 -15.70 -26.56
C ALA A 141 22.18 -14.60 -26.57
N LEU A 142 21.13 -14.82 -27.35
CA LEU A 142 19.96 -13.95 -27.37
C LEU A 142 18.84 -14.61 -26.57
N THR A 143 18.09 -13.80 -25.82
CA THR A 143 16.97 -14.26 -25.01
C THR A 143 15.68 -13.56 -25.42
N PHE A 144 14.65 -14.35 -25.71
CA PHE A 144 13.29 -13.90 -26.01
C PHE A 144 12.31 -14.48 -24.99
N ARG A 145 11.63 -13.64 -24.21
CA ARG A 145 10.62 -14.04 -23.20
C ARG A 145 11.07 -15.27 -22.36
N ARG A 146 12.24 -15.16 -21.71
CA ARG A 146 12.91 -16.21 -20.91
C ARG A 146 13.40 -17.47 -21.66
N ARG A 147 13.36 -17.49 -22.99
CA ARG A 147 13.96 -18.55 -23.82
C ARG A 147 15.27 -18.06 -24.42
N THR A 148 16.36 -18.76 -24.12
CA THR A 148 17.71 -18.37 -24.54
C THR A 148 18.18 -19.31 -25.63
N THR A 149 18.77 -18.74 -26.68
CA THR A 149 19.38 -19.50 -27.77
C THR A 149 20.52 -20.38 -27.25
N VAL A 150 20.97 -21.31 -28.09
CA VAL A 150 22.32 -21.89 -27.91
C VAL A 150 23.37 -20.77 -27.99
N ASN A 151 24.56 -21.04 -27.46
CA ASN A 151 25.69 -20.12 -27.57
C ASN A 151 26.04 -19.88 -29.06
N LEU A 152 26.13 -18.61 -29.43
CA LEU A 152 26.52 -18.12 -30.74
C LEU A 152 27.95 -17.58 -30.69
N LEU A 153 28.65 -17.70 -31.81
CA LEU A 153 29.99 -17.17 -32.02
C LEU A 153 29.95 -15.87 -32.82
N PRO A 154 30.92 -14.96 -32.62
CA PRO A 154 31.10 -13.78 -33.48
C PRO A 154 31.19 -14.11 -34.98
N THR A 155 31.74 -15.29 -35.31
CA THR A 155 31.94 -15.79 -36.67
C THR A 155 30.74 -16.56 -37.23
N ASP A 156 29.65 -16.72 -36.49
CA ASP A 156 28.47 -17.42 -36.98
C ASP A 156 27.81 -16.64 -38.13
N SER A 157 27.06 -17.35 -38.97
CA SER A 157 26.34 -16.75 -40.11
C SER A 157 24.90 -16.38 -39.75
N ALA A 158 24.26 -15.58 -40.61
CA ALA A 158 22.82 -15.28 -40.53
C ALA A 158 21.95 -16.54 -40.42
N ALA A 159 22.30 -17.59 -41.17
CA ALA A 159 21.59 -18.86 -41.15
C ALA A 159 21.72 -19.59 -39.80
N THR A 160 22.88 -19.48 -39.15
CA THR A 160 23.12 -20.06 -37.83
C THR A 160 22.30 -19.34 -36.77
N LEU A 161 22.29 -18.00 -36.80
CA LEU A 161 21.44 -17.21 -35.91
C LEU A 161 19.95 -17.50 -36.12
N LYS A 162 19.48 -17.55 -37.37
CA LYS A 162 18.10 -17.94 -37.71
C LYS A 162 17.74 -19.29 -37.09
N ALA A 163 18.56 -20.32 -37.32
CA ALA A 163 18.31 -21.66 -36.78
C ALA A 163 18.32 -21.69 -35.23
N ALA A 164 19.18 -20.88 -34.60
CA ALA A 164 19.23 -20.77 -33.15
C ALA A 164 17.98 -20.11 -32.57
N LEU A 165 17.46 -19.06 -33.22
CA LEU A 165 16.23 -18.37 -32.82
C LEU A 165 14.99 -19.26 -33.01
N GLU A 166 14.85 -19.94 -34.14
CA GLU A 166 13.70 -20.81 -34.44
C GLU A 166 13.66 -22.11 -33.65
N LYS A 167 14.73 -22.41 -32.89
CA LYS A 167 14.74 -23.50 -31.92
C LYS A 167 14.06 -23.12 -30.60
N LEU A 168 13.81 -21.84 -30.35
CA LEU A 168 13.05 -21.39 -29.20
C LEU A 168 11.57 -21.69 -29.42
N ASP A 169 10.90 -22.30 -28.44
CA ASP A 169 9.49 -22.71 -28.51
C ASP A 169 8.49 -21.55 -28.64
N ASN A 170 8.96 -20.32 -28.48
CA ASN A 170 8.20 -19.09 -28.53
C ASN A 170 8.58 -18.16 -29.71
N ILE A 171 9.45 -18.61 -30.62
CA ILE A 171 9.73 -17.96 -31.92
C ILE A 171 9.27 -18.91 -33.02
N PHE A 172 8.29 -18.48 -33.81
CA PHE A 172 7.63 -19.34 -34.80
C PHE A 172 8.21 -19.17 -36.22
N GLY A 173 9.00 -18.11 -36.44
CA GLY A 173 9.62 -17.86 -37.74
C GLY A 173 10.28 -16.49 -37.81
N VAL A 174 11.52 -16.46 -38.31
CA VAL A 174 12.31 -15.24 -38.53
C VAL A 174 13.03 -15.26 -39.87
N THR A 175 13.26 -14.06 -40.43
CA THR A 175 14.27 -13.82 -41.46
C THR A 175 15.45 -13.07 -40.85
N VAL A 176 16.67 -13.49 -41.16
CA VAL A 176 17.91 -12.88 -40.65
C VAL A 176 18.79 -12.46 -41.81
N SER A 177 19.25 -11.22 -41.81
CA SER A 177 20.14 -10.67 -42.84
C SER A 177 21.20 -9.77 -42.22
N ILE A 178 22.44 -9.89 -42.66
CA ILE A 178 23.57 -9.07 -42.20
C ILE A 178 23.80 -7.94 -43.21
N SER A 179 24.05 -6.73 -42.72
CA SER A 179 24.42 -5.58 -43.54
C SER A 179 25.84 -5.72 -44.09
N GLY A 180 26.14 -4.98 -45.18
CA GLY A 180 27.50 -4.94 -45.73
C GLY A 180 27.90 -6.15 -46.60
N ILE A 181 29.21 -6.34 -46.75
CA ILE A 181 29.84 -7.42 -47.56
C ILE A 181 30.21 -8.64 -46.69
N GLY A 182 30.23 -8.47 -45.37
CA GLY A 182 30.55 -9.51 -44.39
C GLY A 182 29.53 -10.65 -44.34
N ALA A 183 29.98 -11.86 -43.99
CA ALA A 183 29.14 -13.07 -43.89
C ALA A 183 28.90 -13.54 -42.44
N THR A 184 29.43 -12.80 -41.46
CA THR A 184 29.47 -13.17 -40.04
C THR A 184 28.76 -12.16 -39.16
N LEU A 185 28.24 -12.60 -38.00
CA LEU A 185 27.47 -11.75 -37.08
C LEU A 185 28.27 -10.56 -36.52
N CYS A 186 29.60 -10.67 -36.51
CA CYS A 186 30.53 -9.63 -36.13
C CYS A 186 31.58 -9.40 -37.21
N ASP A 187 31.99 -8.14 -37.39
CA ASP A 187 33.08 -7.72 -38.29
C ASP A 187 33.96 -6.67 -37.61
N SER A 188 35.17 -6.51 -38.13
CA SER A 188 36.24 -5.59 -37.74
C SER A 188 35.89 -4.12 -37.95
N ASP A 189 35.08 -3.78 -38.95
CA ASP A 189 34.49 -2.45 -39.18
C ASP A 189 33.08 -2.30 -38.59
N GLY A 190 32.51 -3.41 -38.14
CA GLY A 190 31.22 -3.51 -37.47
C GLY A 190 30.13 -3.99 -38.42
N ALA A 191 29.31 -4.93 -37.94
CA ALA A 191 28.20 -5.49 -38.70
C ALA A 191 26.86 -5.22 -38.00
N THR A 192 25.82 -4.94 -38.78
CA THR A 192 24.44 -4.89 -38.30
C THR A 192 23.65 -6.07 -38.85
N THR A 193 23.16 -6.95 -37.97
CA THR A 193 22.29 -8.06 -38.33
C THR A 193 20.83 -7.70 -38.06
N SER A 194 20.02 -7.62 -39.11
CA SER A 194 18.56 -7.44 -39.02
C SER A 194 17.85 -8.77 -38.80
N ILE A 195 16.94 -8.79 -37.84
CA ILE A 195 16.11 -9.92 -37.44
C ILE A 195 14.64 -9.51 -37.60
N THR A 196 14.00 -10.03 -38.64
CA THR A 196 12.58 -9.78 -38.93
C THR A 196 11.74 -10.93 -38.40
N PHE A 197 10.80 -10.65 -37.50
CA PHE A 197 9.87 -11.64 -36.95
C PHE A 197 8.69 -11.85 -37.90
N THR A 198 8.80 -12.88 -38.74
CA THR A 198 7.80 -13.15 -39.79
C THR A 198 6.55 -13.83 -39.25
N ASN A 199 6.66 -14.63 -38.20
CA ASN A 199 5.57 -15.47 -37.68
C ASN A 199 5.22 -15.17 -36.20
N ASN A 200 5.80 -14.11 -35.63
CA ASN A 200 5.46 -13.57 -34.33
C ASN A 200 4.87 -12.16 -34.53
N PRO A 201 3.54 -12.00 -34.57
CA PRO A 201 2.92 -10.69 -34.75
C PRO A 201 2.97 -9.86 -33.47
N GLY A 202 2.74 -8.54 -33.59
CA GLY A 202 2.83 -7.58 -32.49
C GLY A 202 4.10 -6.73 -32.49
N ASN A 203 4.08 -5.68 -31.68
CA ASN A 203 5.28 -4.97 -31.24
C ASN A 203 5.95 -5.83 -30.15
N LEU A 204 7.05 -6.49 -30.52
CA LEU A 204 7.67 -7.48 -29.63
C LEU A 204 8.73 -6.82 -28.75
N PRO A 205 8.90 -7.30 -27.50
CA PRO A 205 9.99 -6.80 -26.66
C PRO A 205 11.35 -7.08 -27.30
N THR A 206 12.29 -6.15 -27.14
CA THR A 206 13.66 -6.29 -27.64
C THR A 206 14.31 -7.56 -27.11
N LEU A 207 14.99 -8.31 -27.97
CA LEU A 207 15.81 -9.45 -27.55
C LEU A 207 16.84 -8.99 -26.52
N GLN A 208 17.01 -9.78 -25.47
CA GLN A 208 18.03 -9.51 -24.46
C GLN A 208 19.33 -10.19 -24.85
N LEU A 209 20.45 -9.47 -24.67
CA LEU A 209 21.77 -9.95 -25.03
C LEU A 209 22.54 -10.43 -23.78
N GLN A 210 22.97 -11.69 -23.80
CA GLN A 210 23.94 -12.22 -22.84
C GLN A 210 25.32 -12.28 -23.49
N ASN A 211 26.17 -11.29 -23.20
CA ASN A 211 27.47 -11.15 -23.84
C ASN A 211 28.60 -11.73 -22.98
N ARG A 212 29.37 -12.69 -23.52
CA ARG A 212 30.66 -13.16 -22.97
C ARG A 212 31.76 -13.14 -24.04
N VAL A 213 31.58 -12.34 -25.09
CA VAL A 213 32.60 -12.10 -26.12
C VAL A 213 33.68 -11.20 -25.53
N THR A 214 34.94 -11.58 -25.71
CA THR A 214 36.10 -10.89 -25.15
C THR A 214 37.26 -10.87 -26.15
N GLY A 215 38.18 -9.93 -25.96
CA GLY A 215 39.34 -9.75 -26.83
C GLY A 215 39.06 -8.88 -28.04
N GLY A 216 40.08 -8.76 -28.89
CA GLY A 216 40.09 -7.96 -30.11
C GLY A 216 41.00 -6.73 -30.04
N THR A 217 41.18 -6.05 -31.18
CA THR A 217 42.02 -4.85 -31.31
C THR A 217 41.27 -3.55 -30.95
N THR A 218 39.94 -3.61 -30.89
CA THR A 218 39.01 -2.55 -30.48
C THR A 218 38.18 -3.01 -29.27
N THR A 219 37.56 -2.09 -28.53
CA THR A 219 36.61 -2.45 -27.46
C THR A 219 35.39 -3.13 -28.11
N PRO A 220 35.15 -4.44 -27.90
CA PRO A 220 34.08 -5.13 -28.58
C PRO A 220 32.73 -4.57 -28.13
N LEU A 221 31.92 -4.14 -29.10
CA LEU A 221 30.56 -3.65 -28.84
C LEU A 221 29.58 -4.65 -29.44
N LEU A 222 28.76 -5.25 -28.58
CA LEU A 222 27.64 -6.09 -28.96
C LEU A 222 26.37 -5.53 -28.31
N SER A 223 25.38 -5.15 -29.12
CA SER A 223 24.15 -4.49 -28.63
C SER A 223 22.94 -4.81 -29.50
N MET A 224 21.75 -4.64 -28.91
CA MET A 224 20.47 -4.75 -29.62
C MET A 224 19.85 -3.36 -29.81
N THR A 225 19.22 -3.14 -30.96
CA THR A 225 18.42 -1.95 -31.27
C THR A 225 17.01 -2.37 -31.75
N SER A 226 16.01 -1.55 -31.41
CA SER A 226 14.59 -1.68 -31.80
C SER A 226 13.91 -0.29 -31.73
N GLY A 227 12.59 -0.20 -31.91
CA GLY A 227 11.86 1.04 -31.61
C GLY A 227 11.93 2.12 -32.70
N GLY A 228 12.17 1.75 -33.96
CA GLY A 228 12.43 2.71 -35.04
C GLY A 228 13.87 3.25 -35.09
N THR A 229 14.74 2.80 -34.19
CA THR A 229 16.15 3.22 -34.15
C THR A 229 16.95 2.53 -35.26
N PRO A 230 17.76 3.26 -36.05
CA PRO A 230 18.70 2.65 -36.99
C PRO A 230 19.81 1.87 -36.27
N GLY A 231 20.26 0.79 -36.90
CA GLY A 231 21.46 0.08 -36.49
C GLY A 231 22.73 0.92 -36.67
N LEU A 232 23.80 0.48 -36.02
CA LEU A 232 24.99 1.28 -35.82
C LEU A 232 25.98 1.26 -37.00
N TYR A 233 26.00 0.17 -37.77
CA TYR A 233 27.01 -0.08 -38.80
C TYR A 233 26.37 -0.31 -40.18
N ASP A 234 27.10 0.06 -41.24
CA ASP A 234 26.71 -0.10 -42.66
C ASP A 234 25.44 0.61 -43.13
N THR A 235 24.99 1.64 -42.40
CA THR A 235 23.77 2.41 -42.75
C THR A 235 22.54 1.50 -42.99
N PRO A 236 22.16 0.66 -42.03
CA PRO A 236 21.10 -0.30 -42.21
C PRO A 236 19.75 0.43 -42.22
N SER A 237 18.72 -0.18 -42.80
CA SER A 237 17.36 0.35 -42.64
C SER A 237 16.98 0.42 -41.15
N PRO A 238 16.16 1.40 -40.73
CA PRO A 238 15.70 1.46 -39.35
C PRO A 238 15.01 0.18 -38.91
N THR A 239 15.09 -0.12 -37.61
CA THR A 239 14.21 -1.10 -36.97
C THR A 239 12.74 -0.70 -37.16
N VAL A 240 11.82 -1.65 -37.03
CA VAL A 240 10.41 -1.43 -37.28
C VAL A 240 9.62 -2.05 -36.14
N ASP A 241 8.75 -1.25 -35.53
CA ASP A 241 7.79 -1.75 -34.55
C ASP A 241 6.70 -2.52 -35.29
N GLY A 242 6.49 -3.77 -34.91
CA GLY A 242 5.44 -4.60 -35.50
C GLY A 242 4.05 -4.02 -35.26
N THR A 243 3.24 -3.95 -36.31
CA THR A 243 1.87 -3.38 -36.25
C THR A 243 0.76 -4.41 -36.33
N ARG A 244 1.11 -5.67 -36.63
CA ARG A 244 0.18 -6.81 -36.62
C ARG A 244 -0.40 -7.04 -35.23
N GLU A 245 -1.64 -7.51 -35.13
CA GLU A 245 -2.26 -7.72 -33.83
C GLU A 245 -1.60 -8.89 -33.05
N GLU A 246 -1.47 -8.74 -31.72
CA GLU A 246 -1.05 -9.82 -30.82
C GLU A 246 -2.17 -10.10 -29.81
N VAL A 247 -3.29 -10.65 -30.29
CA VAL A 247 -4.51 -10.87 -29.49
C VAL A 247 -4.83 -12.34 -29.35
N PHE A 248 -5.44 -12.72 -28.22
CA PHE A 248 -5.82 -14.12 -27.96
C PHE A 248 -6.71 -14.66 -29.09
N CYS A 249 -6.35 -15.83 -29.60
CA CYS A 249 -7.09 -16.52 -30.65
C CYS A 249 -7.37 -15.65 -31.89
N SER A 250 -6.45 -14.73 -32.22
CA SER A 250 -6.54 -13.85 -33.40
C SER A 250 -7.87 -13.09 -33.51
N ASN A 251 -8.55 -12.82 -32.38
CA ASN A 251 -9.93 -12.30 -32.35
C ASN A 251 -10.95 -13.11 -33.18
N ARG A 252 -10.68 -14.39 -33.45
CA ARG A 252 -11.52 -15.28 -34.26
C ARG A 252 -11.85 -16.59 -33.56
N GLY A 253 -11.75 -16.62 -32.24
CA GLY A 253 -12.19 -17.73 -31.40
C GLY A 253 -12.30 -17.35 -29.93
N THR A 254 -12.85 -18.26 -29.14
CA THR A 254 -12.88 -18.15 -27.67
C THR A 254 -11.65 -18.82 -27.07
N CYS A 255 -11.01 -18.16 -26.11
CA CYS A 255 -9.96 -18.76 -25.30
C CYS A 255 -10.54 -19.44 -24.05
N ASP A 256 -10.18 -20.70 -23.82
CA ASP A 256 -10.35 -21.34 -22.51
C ASP A 256 -9.08 -21.16 -21.67
N PHE A 257 -9.11 -20.23 -20.71
CA PHE A 257 -7.98 -19.94 -19.83
C PHE A 257 -7.64 -21.07 -18.84
N THR A 258 -8.44 -22.14 -18.76
CA THR A 258 -8.11 -23.32 -17.96
C THR A 258 -7.15 -24.25 -18.72
N SER A 259 -7.37 -24.40 -20.02
CA SER A 259 -6.59 -25.28 -20.89
C SER A 259 -5.55 -24.55 -21.75
N GLY A 260 -5.72 -23.25 -21.98
CA GLY A 260 -4.91 -22.44 -22.89
C GLY A 260 -5.22 -22.70 -24.37
N VAL A 261 -6.39 -23.27 -24.68
CA VAL A 261 -6.76 -23.67 -26.04
C VAL A 261 -7.79 -22.71 -26.64
N CYS A 262 -7.55 -22.30 -27.88
CA CYS A 262 -8.52 -21.54 -28.67
C CYS A 262 -9.54 -22.45 -29.35
N SER A 263 -10.81 -22.11 -29.21
CA SER A 263 -11.91 -22.66 -29.98
C SER A 263 -12.24 -21.71 -31.14
N CYS A 264 -11.78 -22.05 -32.34
CA CYS A 264 -11.96 -21.19 -33.52
C CYS A 264 -13.41 -21.10 -33.97
N SER A 265 -13.82 -19.90 -34.37
CA SER A 265 -15.11 -19.68 -35.00
C SER A 265 -15.14 -20.28 -36.42
N THR A 266 -16.35 -20.56 -36.91
CA THR A 266 -16.55 -21.15 -38.24
C THR A 266 -15.85 -20.33 -39.32
N GLY A 267 -15.09 -21.00 -40.18
CA GLY A 267 -14.32 -20.36 -41.27
C GLY A 267 -12.87 -20.03 -40.90
N PHE A 268 -12.49 -20.16 -39.62
CA PHE A 268 -11.13 -19.92 -39.14
C PHE A 268 -10.47 -21.20 -38.63
N SER A 269 -9.15 -21.25 -38.76
CA SER A 269 -8.33 -22.38 -38.33
C SER A 269 -6.96 -21.90 -37.84
N SER A 270 -6.18 -22.82 -37.30
CA SER A 270 -4.83 -22.56 -36.81
C SER A 270 -3.91 -22.08 -37.95
N SER A 271 -3.15 -21.02 -37.68
CA SER A 271 -2.21 -20.41 -38.62
C SER A 271 -0.76 -20.74 -38.29
N ASP A 272 0.14 -20.36 -39.20
CA ASP A 272 1.57 -20.32 -38.98
C ASP A 272 2.04 -18.98 -38.38
N GLY A 273 1.14 -18.01 -38.15
CA GLY A 273 1.47 -16.67 -37.68
C GLY A 273 1.89 -15.69 -38.78
N ALA A 274 1.86 -16.09 -40.05
CA ALA A 274 2.16 -15.28 -41.23
C ALA A 274 1.05 -15.35 -42.29
N GLY A 275 -0.18 -15.71 -41.89
CA GLY A 275 -1.36 -15.74 -42.76
C GLY A 275 -1.53 -17.05 -43.54
N ALA A 276 -0.70 -18.07 -43.32
CA ALA A 276 -0.88 -19.40 -43.89
C ALA A 276 -1.37 -20.41 -42.84
N VAL A 277 -1.82 -21.58 -43.28
CA VAL A 277 -2.25 -22.67 -42.40
C VAL A 277 -1.04 -23.22 -41.62
N GLY A 278 -1.20 -23.39 -40.31
CA GLY A 278 -0.15 -23.90 -39.43
C GLY A 278 -0.71 -24.52 -38.15
N THR A 279 0.15 -24.74 -37.16
CA THR A 279 -0.16 -25.53 -35.95
C THR A 279 -0.20 -24.73 -34.66
N ARG A 280 -0.16 -23.38 -34.71
CA ARG A 280 -0.12 -22.51 -33.53
C ARG A 280 -1.36 -22.59 -32.64
N GLY A 281 -2.51 -23.01 -33.17
CA GLY A 281 -3.78 -23.09 -32.45
C GLY A 281 -4.37 -21.71 -32.16
N ASP A 282 -4.13 -20.72 -33.01
CA ASP A 282 -4.42 -19.29 -32.79
C ASP A 282 -5.64 -18.76 -33.55
N CYS A 283 -6.27 -19.55 -34.41
CA CYS A 283 -7.38 -19.11 -35.27
C CYS A 283 -7.00 -17.98 -36.26
N GLY A 284 -5.71 -17.85 -36.58
CA GLY A 284 -5.17 -16.73 -37.35
C GLY A 284 -5.23 -16.86 -38.87
N VAL A 285 -5.94 -17.85 -39.41
CA VAL A 285 -6.12 -18.00 -40.87
C VAL A 285 -7.55 -18.41 -41.21
N GLY A 286 -8.12 -17.77 -42.23
CA GLY A 286 -9.48 -18.03 -42.67
C GLY A 286 -10.18 -16.76 -43.16
N THR A 287 -11.44 -16.91 -43.56
CA THR A 287 -12.30 -15.79 -43.95
C THR A 287 -13.72 -15.98 -43.45
N THR A 288 -14.45 -14.88 -43.33
CA THR A 288 -15.87 -14.88 -43.02
C THR A 288 -16.60 -13.77 -43.78
N THR A 289 -17.91 -13.93 -43.92
CA THR A 289 -18.83 -12.91 -44.45
C THR A 289 -19.90 -12.51 -43.43
N ALA A 290 -19.71 -12.87 -42.16
CA ALA A 290 -20.64 -12.58 -41.07
C ALA A 290 -19.89 -12.46 -39.74
N CYS A 291 -20.41 -11.61 -38.85
CA CYS A 291 -19.94 -11.55 -37.47
C CYS A 291 -20.30 -12.82 -36.69
N PRO A 292 -19.59 -13.12 -35.59
CA PRO A 292 -19.90 -14.25 -34.72
C PRO A 292 -21.36 -14.31 -34.29
N ILE A 293 -21.96 -15.50 -34.39
CA ILE A 293 -23.33 -15.78 -33.95
C ILE A 293 -23.28 -16.82 -32.84
N THR A 294 -23.93 -16.50 -31.73
CA THR A 294 -24.15 -17.44 -30.61
C THR A 294 -25.63 -17.80 -30.52
N SER A 295 -26.01 -18.61 -29.54
CA SER A 295 -27.42 -18.86 -29.22
C SER A 295 -28.22 -17.60 -28.89
N SER A 296 -27.56 -16.52 -28.47
CA SER A 296 -28.17 -15.23 -28.14
C SER A 296 -28.21 -14.26 -29.33
N GLY A 297 -27.76 -14.70 -30.51
CA GLY A 297 -27.71 -13.89 -31.74
C GLY A 297 -26.30 -13.39 -32.10
N VAL A 298 -26.24 -12.47 -33.06
CA VAL A 298 -25.00 -11.83 -33.53
C VAL A 298 -24.34 -11.08 -32.38
N CYS A 299 -23.03 -11.24 -32.21
CA CYS A 299 -22.25 -10.65 -31.11
C CYS A 299 -22.86 -10.94 -29.73
N ASN A 300 -23.43 -12.14 -29.56
CA ASN A 300 -24.12 -12.57 -28.34
C ASN A 300 -25.28 -11.65 -27.91
N GLY A 301 -25.79 -10.79 -28.80
CA GLY A 301 -26.75 -9.74 -28.46
C GLY A 301 -26.16 -8.64 -27.54
N GLN A 302 -24.84 -8.60 -27.40
CA GLN A 302 -24.10 -7.74 -26.48
C GLN A 302 -23.06 -6.89 -27.20
N GLY A 303 -23.25 -6.65 -28.49
CA GLY A 303 -22.35 -5.81 -29.28
C GLY A 303 -22.92 -5.49 -30.65
N THR A 304 -22.18 -4.65 -31.37
CA THR A 304 -22.48 -4.23 -32.74
C THR A 304 -21.50 -4.88 -33.71
N CYS A 305 -21.99 -5.37 -34.85
CA CYS A 305 -21.18 -5.95 -35.92
C CYS A 305 -20.61 -4.87 -36.84
N SER A 306 -19.30 -4.90 -37.13
CA SER A 306 -18.63 -3.90 -37.98
C SER A 306 -18.93 -4.03 -39.48
N GLY A 307 -19.39 -5.20 -39.95
CA GLY A 307 -19.59 -5.47 -41.38
C GLY A 307 -18.27 -5.72 -42.14
N ALA A 308 -18.34 -5.73 -43.47
CA ALA A 308 -17.16 -5.93 -44.32
C ALA A 308 -16.15 -4.77 -44.18
N PRO A 309 -14.83 -5.03 -44.30
CA PRO A 309 -14.22 -6.35 -44.52
C PRO A 309 -13.96 -7.14 -43.23
N THR A 310 -14.06 -6.54 -42.05
CA THR A 310 -13.50 -7.13 -40.81
C THR A 310 -14.42 -8.14 -40.12
N TRP A 311 -15.74 -7.91 -40.14
CA TRP A 311 -16.76 -8.75 -39.49
C TRP A 311 -16.48 -9.03 -38.00
N ALA A 312 -16.07 -8.00 -37.27
CA ALA A 312 -15.75 -8.07 -35.84
C ALA A 312 -16.90 -7.50 -34.98
N CYS A 313 -16.98 -7.97 -33.73
CA CYS A 313 -17.94 -7.48 -32.76
C CYS A 313 -17.31 -6.39 -31.87
N THR A 314 -17.94 -5.22 -31.83
CA THR A 314 -17.66 -4.19 -30.83
C THR A 314 -18.62 -4.38 -29.66
N CYS A 315 -18.09 -4.76 -28.51
CA CYS A 315 -18.90 -5.13 -27.35
C CYS A 315 -19.46 -3.93 -26.60
N ASN A 316 -20.66 -4.12 -26.05
CA ASN A 316 -21.28 -3.21 -25.10
C ASN A 316 -20.43 -3.12 -23.82
N SER A 317 -20.65 -2.05 -23.04
CA SER A 317 -20.00 -1.89 -21.74
C SER A 317 -20.18 -3.13 -20.86
N LEU A 318 -19.12 -3.54 -20.15
CA LEU A 318 -19.02 -4.74 -19.32
C LEU A 318 -18.90 -6.08 -20.08
N PHE A 319 -18.83 -6.06 -21.41
CA PHE A 319 -18.60 -7.25 -22.23
C PHE A 319 -17.28 -7.16 -23.00
N THR A 320 -16.71 -8.32 -23.30
CA THR A 320 -15.44 -8.49 -24.00
C THR A 320 -15.39 -9.85 -24.71
N GLY A 321 -14.26 -10.17 -25.34
CA GLY A 321 -14.08 -11.36 -26.17
C GLY A 321 -14.57 -11.15 -27.61
N PHE A 322 -14.24 -12.10 -28.48
CA PHE A 322 -14.43 -11.97 -29.91
C PHE A 322 -15.92 -11.85 -30.35
N ASP A 323 -16.83 -12.44 -29.57
CA ASP A 323 -18.27 -12.49 -29.81
C ASP A 323 -19.09 -11.80 -28.71
N CYS A 324 -18.43 -11.06 -27.81
CA CYS A 324 -19.05 -10.39 -26.67
C CYS A 324 -19.77 -11.33 -25.68
N SER A 325 -19.37 -12.61 -25.62
CA SER A 325 -19.87 -13.57 -24.63
C SER A 325 -19.20 -13.46 -23.27
N LEU A 326 -18.00 -12.86 -23.19
CA LEU A 326 -17.25 -12.73 -21.96
C LEU A 326 -17.60 -11.41 -21.25
N ARG A 327 -17.53 -11.43 -19.92
CA ARG A 327 -17.68 -10.27 -19.06
C ARG A 327 -16.33 -9.64 -18.74
N THR A 328 -16.32 -8.31 -18.69
CA THR A 328 -15.20 -7.53 -18.16
C THR A 328 -15.28 -7.52 -16.64
N CYS A 329 -14.20 -7.92 -15.98
CA CYS A 329 -14.10 -7.81 -14.52
C CYS A 329 -13.60 -6.42 -14.12
N PRO A 330 -13.99 -5.93 -12.94
CA PRO A 330 -13.54 -4.64 -12.44
C PRO A 330 -12.03 -4.63 -12.23
N GLN A 331 -11.45 -3.44 -12.39
CA GLN A 331 -10.05 -3.17 -12.16
C GLN A 331 -9.89 -2.28 -10.94
N GLY A 332 -8.79 -2.46 -10.23
CA GLY A 332 -8.34 -1.60 -9.15
C GLY A 332 -6.82 -1.56 -9.15
N ILE A 333 -6.22 -0.61 -8.44
CA ILE A 333 -4.75 -0.55 -8.33
C ILE A 333 -4.21 -1.87 -7.81
N ALA A 334 -3.18 -2.40 -8.46
CA ALA A 334 -2.68 -3.73 -8.19
C ALA A 334 -2.09 -3.83 -6.78
N TRP A 335 -2.32 -4.95 -6.10
CA TRP A 335 -1.54 -5.28 -4.92
C TRP A 335 -0.11 -5.59 -5.30
N PHE A 336 0.10 -6.36 -6.38
CA PHE A 336 1.42 -6.71 -6.89
C PHE A 336 1.45 -6.53 -8.42
N ASP A 337 2.47 -5.86 -8.92
CA ASP A 337 2.78 -5.67 -10.33
C ASP A 337 4.26 -5.35 -10.53
N GLY A 338 4.74 -5.43 -11.78
CA GLY A 338 6.10 -4.99 -12.10
C GLY A 338 6.20 -3.47 -12.06
N ALA A 339 7.24 -2.95 -11.41
CA ALA A 339 7.51 -1.52 -11.41
C ALA A 339 7.80 -1.03 -12.85
N THR A 340 7.19 0.09 -13.23
CA THR A 340 7.32 0.70 -14.57
C THR A 340 8.40 1.78 -14.62
N GLY A 341 8.88 2.19 -13.45
CA GLY A 341 9.97 3.13 -13.25
C GLY A 341 10.38 3.13 -11.77
N PRO A 342 11.39 3.93 -11.39
CA PRO A 342 11.84 4.01 -10.01
C PRO A 342 10.67 4.35 -9.08
N ASP A 343 10.43 3.50 -8.08
CA ASP A 343 9.37 3.66 -7.07
C ASP A 343 7.96 3.86 -7.66
N THR A 344 7.73 3.40 -8.90
CA THR A 344 6.47 3.56 -9.64
C THR A 344 5.85 2.19 -9.95
N ALA A 345 4.82 1.84 -9.18
CA ALA A 345 4.08 0.58 -9.31
C ALA A 345 2.57 0.78 -9.03
N HIS A 346 1.82 -0.30 -8.81
CA HIS A 346 0.38 -0.33 -8.51
C HIS A 346 -0.51 0.17 -9.65
N ALA A 347 -0.18 -0.17 -10.90
CA ALA A 347 -1.04 0.07 -12.05
C ALA A 347 -2.42 -0.58 -11.87
N LEU A 348 -3.43 -0.08 -12.58
CA LEU A 348 -4.76 -0.70 -12.58
C LEU A 348 -4.68 -2.12 -13.15
N ALA A 349 -5.17 -3.08 -12.38
CA ALA A 349 -5.19 -4.48 -12.78
C ALA A 349 -6.57 -5.09 -12.53
N THR A 350 -6.96 -6.03 -13.40
CA THR A 350 -8.18 -6.83 -13.20
C THR A 350 -8.08 -7.58 -11.88
N CYS A 351 -9.11 -7.42 -11.05
CA CYS A 351 -9.13 -7.99 -9.70
C CYS A 351 -7.89 -7.60 -8.86
N SER A 352 -7.31 -6.41 -9.10
CA SER A 352 -6.14 -5.86 -8.38
C SER A 352 -4.96 -6.84 -8.25
N ASN A 353 -4.80 -7.77 -9.20
CA ASN A 353 -3.84 -8.87 -9.09
C ASN A 353 -3.91 -9.61 -7.74
N ARG A 354 -5.13 -9.80 -7.21
CA ARG A 354 -5.39 -10.51 -5.95
C ARG A 354 -6.71 -11.29 -5.97
N GLY A 355 -7.03 -11.83 -7.13
CA GLY A 355 -8.18 -12.68 -7.33
C GLY A 355 -8.30 -13.13 -8.78
N THR A 356 -9.19 -14.09 -9.02
CA THR A 356 -9.45 -14.64 -10.35
C THR A 356 -10.75 -14.05 -10.91
N CYS A 357 -10.69 -13.56 -12.14
CA CYS A 357 -11.86 -13.02 -12.83
C CYS A 357 -12.75 -14.14 -13.38
N ASN A 358 -14.00 -14.23 -12.90
CA ASN A 358 -15.00 -15.08 -13.56
C ASN A 358 -15.56 -14.36 -14.79
N ARG A 359 -15.09 -14.76 -15.98
CA ARG A 359 -15.50 -14.17 -17.27
C ARG A 359 -16.96 -14.44 -17.67
N LYS A 360 -17.70 -15.29 -16.95
CA LYS A 360 -19.14 -15.48 -17.21
C LYS A 360 -19.98 -14.48 -16.43
N THR A 361 -19.56 -14.14 -15.20
CA THR A 361 -20.33 -13.24 -14.32
C THR A 361 -19.78 -11.82 -14.29
N GLY A 362 -18.49 -11.63 -14.57
CA GLY A 362 -17.78 -10.35 -14.40
C GLY A 362 -17.35 -10.07 -12.97
N ILE A 363 -17.41 -11.08 -12.09
CA ILE A 363 -17.12 -10.94 -10.66
C ILE A 363 -15.73 -11.51 -10.37
N CYS A 364 -14.93 -10.77 -9.59
CA CYS A 364 -13.66 -11.23 -9.08
C CYS A 364 -13.86 -12.17 -7.87
N ALA A 365 -13.27 -13.36 -7.93
CA ALA A 365 -13.11 -14.24 -6.79
C ALA A 365 -11.81 -13.88 -6.07
N CYS A 366 -11.92 -13.16 -4.95
CA CYS A 366 -10.78 -12.62 -4.23
C CYS A 366 -10.04 -13.69 -3.42
N ASN A 367 -8.72 -13.50 -3.27
CA ASN A 367 -7.95 -14.26 -2.30
C ASN A 367 -8.50 -13.99 -0.88
N ALA A 368 -8.34 -14.94 0.03
CA ALA A 368 -8.73 -14.80 1.43
C ALA A 368 -8.19 -13.50 2.03
N MET A 369 -8.99 -12.84 2.86
CA MET A 369 -8.75 -11.51 3.45
C MET A 369 -8.80 -10.33 2.47
N PHE A 370 -9.00 -10.54 1.17
CA PHE A 370 -9.19 -9.46 0.22
C PHE A 370 -10.65 -9.36 -0.24
N THR A 371 -11.12 -8.13 -0.37
CA THR A 371 -12.52 -7.81 -0.67
C THR A 371 -12.65 -6.63 -1.61
N GLY A 372 -13.89 -6.20 -1.82
CA GLY A 372 -14.24 -5.20 -2.82
C GLY A 372 -14.42 -5.83 -4.20
N ALA A 373 -15.11 -5.10 -5.10
CA ALA A 373 -15.48 -5.62 -6.41
C ALA A 373 -14.26 -6.10 -7.22
N ALA A 374 -13.12 -5.42 -7.07
CA ALA A 374 -11.85 -5.73 -7.72
C ALA A 374 -10.83 -6.37 -6.77
N CYS A 375 -11.21 -6.91 -5.61
CA CYS A 375 -10.24 -7.46 -4.63
C CYS A 375 -9.19 -6.44 -4.17
N ASN A 376 -9.59 -5.16 -4.15
CA ASN A 376 -8.71 -4.02 -3.97
C ASN A 376 -8.64 -3.53 -2.52
N VAL A 377 -9.34 -4.19 -1.59
CA VAL A 377 -9.40 -3.83 -0.17
C VAL A 377 -8.90 -5.01 0.65
N LEU A 378 -8.00 -4.78 1.59
CA LEU A 378 -7.60 -5.73 2.61
C LEU A 378 -8.62 -5.61 3.75
N GLU A 379 -9.33 -6.69 4.05
CA GLU A 379 -10.32 -6.73 5.12
C GLU A 379 -9.67 -6.51 6.48
N CYS A 380 -10.39 -5.82 7.36
CA CYS A 380 -9.99 -5.75 8.75
C CYS A 380 -9.92 -7.14 9.38
N PRO A 381 -8.93 -7.36 10.27
CA PRO A 381 -8.75 -8.64 10.93
C PRO A 381 -9.89 -8.95 11.92
N GLY A 382 -9.99 -10.22 12.32
CA GLY A 382 -10.95 -10.73 13.30
C GLY A 382 -11.14 -12.24 13.17
N ALA A 383 -11.45 -12.94 14.26
CA ALA A 383 -11.57 -14.40 14.21
C ALA A 383 -12.89 -14.86 13.58
N THR A 384 -14.02 -14.35 14.10
CA THR A 384 -15.38 -14.70 13.62
C THR A 384 -16.17 -13.49 13.13
N THR A 385 -15.84 -12.32 13.65
CA THR A 385 -16.45 -11.04 13.32
C THR A 385 -15.34 -10.02 13.15
N THR A 386 -15.56 -9.03 12.28
CA THR A 386 -14.63 -7.94 12.05
C THR A 386 -14.26 -7.26 13.38
N CYS A 387 -12.96 -7.10 13.64
CA CYS A 387 -12.41 -6.56 14.87
C CYS A 387 -12.93 -7.24 16.13
N ASN A 388 -13.24 -8.55 16.03
CA ASN A 388 -13.86 -9.38 17.07
C ASN A 388 -15.12 -8.76 17.71
N GLY A 389 -15.82 -7.85 17.00
CA GLY A 389 -16.97 -7.11 17.53
C GLY A 389 -16.62 -6.03 18.57
N HIS A 390 -15.34 -5.71 18.71
CA HIS A 390 -14.79 -4.84 19.74
C HIS A 390 -14.06 -3.61 19.16
N GLY A 391 -14.28 -3.33 17.88
CA GLY A 391 -13.72 -2.18 17.20
C GLY A 391 -14.51 -1.84 15.94
N THR A 392 -14.12 -0.73 15.32
CA THR A 392 -14.63 -0.34 14.00
C THR A 392 -13.56 -0.56 12.95
N CYS A 393 -13.95 -1.15 11.82
CA CYS A 393 -13.04 -1.30 10.69
C CYS A 393 -12.84 0.04 10.01
N LYS A 394 -11.59 0.49 9.90
CA LYS A 394 -11.22 1.78 9.33
C LYS A 394 -10.12 1.62 8.29
N THR A 395 -10.20 2.39 7.22
CA THR A 395 -9.08 2.55 6.28
C THR A 395 -7.93 3.30 6.96
N MET A 396 -6.72 3.23 6.40
CA MET A 396 -5.58 4.03 6.88
C MET A 396 -5.87 5.54 6.94
N GLN A 397 -6.60 6.08 5.96
CA GLN A 397 -7.07 7.47 5.99
C GLN A 397 -7.97 7.76 7.21
N GLN A 398 -8.90 6.85 7.51
CA GLN A 398 -9.81 7.00 8.66
C GLN A 398 -9.09 6.78 10.00
N LEU A 399 -8.07 5.92 10.03
CA LEU A 399 -7.20 5.74 11.19
C LEU A 399 -6.36 6.99 11.44
N ALA A 400 -5.82 7.62 10.40
CA ALA A 400 -5.11 8.90 10.52
C ALA A 400 -5.99 10.00 11.13
N MET A 401 -7.26 10.10 10.70
CA MET A 401 -8.22 11.02 11.29
C MET A 401 -8.57 10.69 12.77
N ALA A 402 -8.38 9.43 13.17
CA ALA A 402 -8.58 8.97 14.54
C ALA A 402 -7.30 9.01 15.39
N SER A 403 -6.15 9.33 14.79
CA SER A 403 -4.87 9.45 15.50
C SER A 403 -4.97 10.48 16.60
N ALA A 404 -4.64 10.05 17.82
CA ALA A 404 -4.69 10.90 18.99
C ALA A 404 -3.47 10.70 19.87
N GLN A 405 -2.98 11.79 20.45
CA GLN A 405 -1.93 11.76 21.46
C GLN A 405 -2.49 12.24 22.79
N ASN A 406 -2.41 11.39 23.80
CA ASN A 406 -2.87 11.65 25.18
C ASN A 406 -4.28 12.23 25.32
N GLY A 407 -5.16 12.12 24.33
CA GLY A 407 -6.47 12.77 24.41
C GLY A 407 -6.97 13.26 23.09
N ASP A 408 -6.04 13.93 22.45
CA ASP A 408 -6.33 14.98 21.51
C ASP A 408 -5.96 14.49 20.13
N LEU A 409 -6.87 14.73 19.18
CA LEU A 409 -6.65 14.38 17.80
C LEU A 409 -5.44 15.15 17.29
N LEU A 410 -4.56 14.44 16.58
CA LEU A 410 -3.40 15.05 15.94
C LEU A 410 -3.79 15.93 14.75
N GLY A 411 -4.99 15.72 14.19
CA GLY A 411 -5.47 16.47 13.01
C GLY A 411 -4.67 16.16 11.74
N VAL A 412 -4.08 14.96 11.68
CA VAL A 412 -3.26 14.48 10.57
C VAL A 412 -4.09 13.72 9.55
N THR A 413 -3.57 13.59 8.34
CA THR A 413 -4.23 12.91 7.22
C THR A 413 -3.27 11.90 6.58
N TYR A 414 -3.82 10.94 5.85
CA TYR A 414 -3.04 9.93 5.12
C TYR A 414 -3.72 9.65 3.78
N GLY A 415 -3.01 9.91 2.69
CA GLY A 415 -3.52 9.76 1.31
C GLY A 415 -4.21 11.00 0.73
N ASP A 416 -4.18 12.14 1.41
CA ASP A 416 -4.76 13.39 0.90
C ASP A 416 -3.83 14.11 -0.09
N THR A 417 -2.53 13.80 -0.07
CA THR A 417 -1.56 14.31 -1.04
C THR A 417 -1.73 13.58 -2.37
N PHE A 418 -2.12 14.31 -3.41
CA PHE A 418 -2.37 13.76 -4.74
C PHE A 418 -1.12 13.09 -5.34
N ASN A 419 -1.29 11.90 -5.93
CA ASN A 419 -0.23 11.12 -6.56
C ASN A 419 1.00 10.85 -5.68
N ASN A 420 0.85 10.75 -4.36
CA ASN A 420 1.94 10.33 -3.50
C ASN A 420 2.10 8.79 -3.58
N PRO A 421 3.21 8.27 -4.14
CA PRO A 421 3.41 6.83 -4.28
C PRO A 421 3.60 6.12 -2.94
N THR A 422 3.88 6.83 -1.84
CA THR A 422 4.07 6.20 -0.52
C THR A 422 2.77 5.96 0.24
N THR A 423 1.64 6.51 -0.21
CA THR A 423 0.34 6.42 0.47
C THR A 423 -0.77 5.83 -0.41
N TRP A 424 -0.39 5.02 -1.41
CA TRP A 424 -1.31 4.34 -2.34
C TRP A 424 -2.34 3.43 -1.64
N ASP A 425 -2.03 3.02 -0.42
CA ASP A 425 -2.78 2.09 0.40
C ASP A 425 -3.85 2.77 1.28
N PHE A 426 -3.94 4.11 1.27
CA PHE A 426 -4.75 4.91 2.19
C PHE A 426 -6.22 4.47 2.34
N ASN A 427 -6.81 3.95 1.26
CA ASN A 427 -8.18 3.45 1.20
C ASN A 427 -8.27 1.95 0.86
N LYS A 428 -7.13 1.27 0.76
CA LYS A 428 -7.05 -0.16 0.47
C LYS A 428 -6.80 -0.99 1.71
N ILE A 429 -5.86 -0.55 2.55
CA ILE A 429 -5.53 -1.25 3.79
C ILE A 429 -6.46 -0.76 4.88
N GLN A 430 -7.02 -1.73 5.61
CA GLN A 430 -7.92 -1.47 6.73
C GLN A 430 -7.37 -2.12 8.00
N GLY A 431 -7.54 -1.41 9.11
CA GLY A 431 -7.19 -1.88 10.44
C GLY A 431 -8.34 -1.66 11.41
N CYS A 432 -8.24 -2.30 12.57
CA CYS A 432 -9.25 -2.16 13.61
C CYS A 432 -8.96 -0.96 14.51
N ASP A 433 -9.87 0.01 14.51
CA ASP A 433 -9.94 1.04 15.54
C ASP A 433 -10.72 0.47 16.73
N CYS A 434 -9.98 -0.12 17.66
CA CYS A 434 -10.57 -0.79 18.82
C CYS A 434 -11.32 0.19 19.71
N ALA A 435 -12.41 -0.29 20.31
CA ALA A 435 -13.24 0.49 21.21
C ALA A 435 -12.43 0.88 22.46
N LYS A 436 -11.98 2.14 22.47
CA LYS A 436 -11.32 2.78 23.61
C LYS A 436 -12.39 3.43 24.48
N ASN A 437 -12.47 3.02 25.73
CA ASN A 437 -13.29 3.66 26.75
C ASN A 437 -12.42 4.66 27.55
N TYR A 438 -11.83 5.60 26.82
CA TYR A 438 -11.34 6.89 27.29
C TYR A 438 -10.29 6.89 28.42
N TYR A 439 -9.04 6.70 27.98
CA TYR A 439 -7.81 7.40 28.40
C TYR A 439 -7.09 7.02 29.71
N LEU A 440 -5.78 6.88 29.51
CA LEU A 440 -4.79 6.29 30.40
C LEU A 440 -4.46 7.19 31.61
N GLY A 441 -4.75 6.65 32.79
CA GLY A 441 -4.63 7.19 34.14
C GLY A 441 -5.65 6.42 35.01
N PRO A 442 -5.34 6.03 36.25
CA PRO A 442 -5.76 4.76 36.86
C PRO A 442 -7.28 4.57 37.02
N TYR A 443 -8.12 5.60 36.83
CA TYR A 443 -9.58 5.50 36.96
C TYR A 443 -10.44 6.15 35.88
N SER A 444 -9.90 6.72 34.80
CA SER A 444 -10.74 6.97 33.61
C SER A 444 -10.78 5.70 32.75
N GLY A 445 -11.69 4.78 33.08
CA GLY A 445 -12.09 3.65 32.21
C GLY A 445 -11.14 2.43 32.14
N ALA A 446 -10.13 2.35 32.98
CA ALA A 446 -8.93 1.51 32.82
C ALA A 446 -9.07 -0.04 32.84
N ILE A 447 -10.27 -0.64 32.88
CA ILE A 447 -10.39 -2.11 32.83
C ILE A 447 -11.04 -2.52 31.51
N GLY A 448 -10.23 -3.14 30.65
CA GLY A 448 -10.71 -3.97 29.57
C GLY A 448 -11.00 -3.27 28.24
N GLU A 449 -10.30 -2.18 27.92
CA GLU A 449 -10.24 -1.69 26.54
C GLU A 449 -9.67 -2.77 25.62
N PHE A 450 -10.19 -2.88 24.41
CA PHE A 450 -9.66 -3.83 23.46
C PHE A 450 -8.47 -3.23 22.71
N HIS A 451 -7.47 -4.05 22.45
CA HIS A 451 -6.25 -3.70 21.74
C HIS A 451 -5.75 -4.90 20.91
N ASP A 452 -4.51 -4.82 20.45
CA ASP A 452 -3.94 -5.63 19.37
C ASP A 452 -4.66 -5.39 18.03
N TYR A 453 -4.07 -5.91 16.97
CA TYR A 453 -4.47 -5.62 15.60
C TYR A 453 -5.93 -5.96 15.28
N ASP A 454 -6.53 -6.91 15.99
CA ASP A 454 -7.88 -7.42 15.77
C ASP A 454 -8.86 -7.14 16.92
N CYS A 455 -8.45 -6.39 17.95
CA CYS A 455 -9.26 -6.11 19.14
C CYS A 455 -9.68 -7.36 19.93
N SER A 456 -8.93 -8.47 19.85
CA SER A 456 -9.25 -9.71 20.59
C SER A 456 -8.82 -9.70 22.05
N THR A 457 -7.84 -8.87 22.40
CA THR A 457 -7.21 -8.86 23.71
C THR A 457 -7.51 -7.56 24.44
N ARG A 458 -7.36 -7.58 25.76
CA ARG A 458 -7.61 -6.43 26.62
C ARG A 458 -6.33 -5.77 27.10
N PHE A 459 -6.36 -4.45 27.09
CA PHE A 459 -5.36 -3.61 27.72
C PHE A 459 -5.57 -3.59 29.24
N CYS A 460 -4.46 -3.53 29.99
CA CYS A 460 -4.51 -3.44 31.45
C CYS A 460 -4.34 -2.02 31.95
N PRO A 461 -4.82 -1.71 33.18
CA PRO A 461 -4.64 -0.40 33.77
C PRO A 461 -3.17 0.05 33.77
N LEU A 462 -2.95 1.32 33.41
CA LEU A 462 -1.68 1.98 33.62
C LEU A 462 -1.68 2.70 34.97
N GLY A 463 -0.50 2.77 35.58
CA GLY A 463 -0.33 3.52 36.81
C GLY A 463 1.09 3.95 37.05
N ALA A 464 1.25 4.77 38.07
CA ALA A 464 2.55 5.19 38.56
C ALA A 464 3.26 4.03 39.26
N ASP A 465 4.56 3.90 39.04
CA ASP A 465 5.39 3.01 39.84
C ASP A 465 5.43 3.55 41.29
N PRO A 466 5.03 2.75 42.31
CA PRO A 466 5.05 3.19 43.70
C PRO A 466 6.46 3.60 44.19
N TYR A 467 7.53 3.05 43.61
CA TYR A 467 8.91 3.36 43.97
C TYR A 467 9.54 4.50 43.18
N GLN A 468 8.85 5.06 42.19
CA GLN A 468 9.36 6.24 41.50
C GLN A 468 9.41 7.43 42.48
N VAL A 469 10.62 7.93 42.71
CA VAL A 469 10.90 9.07 43.60
C VAL A 469 10.78 10.40 42.86
N GLY A 470 10.45 11.48 43.57
CA GLY A 470 10.39 12.84 43.00
C GLY A 470 9.29 13.05 41.95
N LYS A 471 8.35 12.11 41.82
CA LYS A 471 7.23 12.18 40.89
C LYS A 471 6.25 13.29 41.30
N VAL A 472 5.76 14.04 40.34
CA VAL A 472 4.81 15.13 40.56
C VAL A 472 3.60 15.01 39.65
N ASN A 473 2.46 15.51 40.13
CA ASN A 473 1.22 15.64 39.34
C ASN A 473 1.37 16.71 38.27
N GLU A 474 0.62 16.57 37.19
CA GLU A 474 0.45 17.65 36.23
C GLU A 474 -0.32 18.81 36.88
N LYS A 475 0.16 20.05 36.70
CA LYS A 475 -0.58 21.27 37.05
C LYS A 475 -0.72 22.17 35.85
N GLN A 476 -1.95 22.55 35.58
CA GLN A 476 -2.29 23.55 34.58
C GLN A 476 -2.91 24.76 35.27
N THR A 477 -2.59 25.95 34.78
CA THR A 477 -3.19 27.19 35.27
C THR A 477 -4.07 27.77 34.18
N LEU A 478 -5.28 28.17 34.53
CA LEU A 478 -6.14 28.98 33.68
C LEU A 478 -6.42 30.34 34.32
N VAL A 479 -6.29 31.39 33.54
CA VAL A 479 -6.62 32.76 33.92
C VAL A 479 -7.86 33.16 33.15
N CYS A 480 -8.99 33.33 33.83
CA CYS A 480 -10.23 33.77 33.22
C CYS A 480 -10.48 35.26 33.51
N THR A 481 -10.79 36.03 32.46
CA THR A 481 -11.28 37.41 32.56
C THR A 481 -12.73 37.44 32.08
N ALA A 482 -13.67 37.88 32.91
CA ALA A 482 -15.08 38.07 32.54
C ALA A 482 -15.86 38.79 33.65
N ASN A 483 -16.96 39.46 33.29
CA ASN A 483 -17.90 40.06 34.24
C ASN A 483 -19.29 39.41 34.24
N SER A 484 -19.59 38.60 33.23
CA SER A 484 -20.77 37.75 33.18
C SER A 484 -20.59 36.62 32.14
N GLY A 485 -21.59 35.76 32.02
CA GLY A 485 -21.61 34.69 31.03
C GLY A 485 -21.02 33.38 31.54
N TYR A 486 -20.64 32.50 30.61
CA TYR A 486 -20.08 31.20 30.92
C TYR A 486 -19.09 30.75 29.85
N PHE A 487 -18.27 29.77 30.20
CA PHE A 487 -17.37 29.06 29.31
C PHE A 487 -17.54 27.55 29.51
N THR A 488 -16.87 26.77 28.67
CA THR A 488 -16.71 25.33 28.88
C THR A 488 -15.23 25.00 28.77
N LEU A 489 -14.80 23.93 29.45
CA LEU A 489 -13.46 23.39 29.35
C LEU A 489 -13.52 22.09 28.54
N THR A 490 -12.54 21.89 27.67
CA THR A 490 -12.39 20.64 26.91
C THR A 490 -11.07 19.98 27.28
N PHE A 491 -11.14 18.69 27.58
CA PHE A 491 -10.00 17.81 27.88
C PHE A 491 -10.20 16.47 27.18
N ARG A 492 -9.24 16.05 26.35
CA ARG A 492 -9.29 14.74 25.67
C ARG A 492 -10.61 14.54 24.91
N GLN A 493 -11.00 15.56 24.14
CA GLN A 493 -12.25 15.63 23.35
C GLN A 493 -13.58 15.66 24.14
N GLN A 494 -13.55 15.58 25.48
CA GLN A 494 -14.74 15.73 26.32
C GLN A 494 -14.88 17.16 26.80
N THR A 495 -16.07 17.73 26.66
CA THR A 495 -16.36 19.12 27.04
C THR A 495 -17.26 19.17 28.24
N THR A 496 -16.89 19.99 29.23
CA THR A 496 -17.66 20.14 30.46
C THR A 496 -19.03 20.72 30.16
N THR A 497 -19.97 20.53 31.08
CA THR A 497 -21.13 21.42 31.15
C THR A 497 -20.67 22.87 31.39
N ARG A 498 -21.59 23.83 31.24
CA ARG A 498 -21.32 25.26 31.42
C ARG A 498 -20.67 25.54 32.79
N ILE A 499 -19.56 26.29 32.78
CA ILE A 499 -18.90 26.85 33.95
C ILE A 499 -19.15 28.36 33.90
N TYR A 500 -19.93 28.87 34.87
CA TYR A 500 -20.24 30.29 34.95
C TYR A 500 -19.00 31.10 35.38
N TRP A 501 -18.95 32.37 34.97
CA TRP A 501 -17.84 33.27 35.26
C TRP A 501 -17.54 33.42 36.77
N ASP A 502 -18.57 33.32 37.61
CA ASP A 502 -18.52 33.41 39.08
C ASP A 502 -18.41 32.04 39.77
N ALA A 503 -18.13 30.97 39.02
CA ALA A 503 -18.05 29.62 39.58
C ALA A 503 -16.95 29.51 40.65
N THR A 504 -17.31 28.89 41.78
CA THR A 504 -16.40 28.52 42.87
C THR A 504 -15.46 27.38 42.46
N ALA A 505 -14.36 27.20 43.20
CA ALA A 505 -13.41 26.11 42.96
C ALA A 505 -14.10 24.73 42.94
N ALA A 506 -15.06 24.51 43.84
CA ALA A 506 -15.84 23.27 43.90
C ALA A 506 -16.74 23.06 42.67
N GLN A 507 -17.30 24.14 42.10
CA GLN A 507 -18.11 24.04 40.87
C GLN A 507 -17.23 23.72 39.65
N VAL A 508 -16.05 24.33 39.56
CA VAL A 508 -15.06 24.01 38.50
C VAL A 508 -14.59 22.57 38.63
N GLN A 509 -14.23 22.12 39.84
CA GLN A 509 -13.83 20.75 40.12
C GLN A 509 -14.92 19.76 39.70
N LYS A 510 -16.16 19.97 40.15
CA LYS A 510 -17.30 19.13 39.79
C LYS A 510 -17.60 19.11 38.29
N ALA A 511 -17.31 20.19 37.57
CA ALA A 511 -17.50 20.24 36.12
C ALA A 511 -16.44 19.38 35.39
N LEU A 512 -15.19 19.41 35.85
CA LEU A 512 -14.09 18.61 35.30
C LEU A 512 -14.22 17.13 35.65
N GLU A 513 -14.51 16.79 36.91
CA GLU A 513 -14.70 15.39 37.38
C GLU A 513 -15.97 14.72 36.82
N LYS A 514 -16.81 15.46 36.09
CA LYS A 514 -17.92 14.88 35.31
C LYS A 514 -17.49 14.40 33.93
N LEU A 515 -16.31 14.82 33.45
CA LEU A 515 -15.76 14.28 32.21
C LEU A 515 -15.33 12.85 32.48
N THR A 516 -15.70 11.92 31.61
CA THR A 516 -15.25 10.53 31.72
C THR A 516 -13.73 10.39 31.58
N THR A 517 -13.05 11.41 31.06
CA THR A 517 -11.61 11.49 30.85
C THR A 517 -10.83 12.04 32.06
N ILE A 518 -11.51 12.40 33.16
CA ILE A 518 -10.92 12.93 34.39
C ILE A 518 -11.50 12.17 35.59
N GLY A 519 -10.64 11.55 36.39
CA GLY A 519 -10.99 10.93 37.66
C GLY A 519 -11.14 11.96 38.78
N SER A 520 -10.03 12.55 39.21
CA SER A 520 -10.00 13.57 40.26
C SER A 520 -9.01 14.69 39.99
N VAL A 521 -9.46 15.91 40.23
CA VAL A 521 -8.64 17.12 40.15
C VAL A 521 -8.76 17.93 41.44
N GLN A 522 -7.69 18.63 41.79
CA GLN A 522 -7.73 19.62 42.86
C GLN A 522 -7.71 21.03 42.25
N ILE A 523 -8.74 21.82 42.55
CA ILE A 523 -8.85 23.20 42.09
C ILE A 523 -8.44 24.18 43.20
N THR A 524 -7.51 25.07 42.89
CA THR A 524 -7.07 26.13 43.82
C THR A 524 -7.05 27.49 43.13
N PHE A 525 -7.54 28.52 43.81
CA PHE A 525 -7.50 29.90 43.33
C PHE A 525 -6.34 30.65 44.01
N SER A 526 -5.54 31.37 43.23
CA SER A 526 -4.48 32.23 43.76
C SER A 526 -5.05 33.55 44.29
N GLY A 527 -4.26 34.26 45.13
CA GLY A 527 -4.55 35.64 45.50
C GLY A 527 -5.81 35.88 46.35
N GLY A 528 -6.39 34.82 46.94
CA GLY A 528 -7.61 34.91 47.74
C GLY A 528 -8.91 35.05 46.93
N GLY A 529 -8.87 34.77 45.63
CA GLY A 529 -10.07 34.77 44.79
C GLY A 529 -11.11 33.74 45.25
N THR A 530 -12.40 34.09 45.14
CA THR A 530 -13.53 33.21 45.50
C THR A 530 -14.25 32.63 44.28
N GLN A 531 -13.87 33.05 43.07
CA GLN A 531 -14.52 32.74 41.81
C GLN A 531 -13.49 32.59 40.67
N VAL A 532 -13.86 31.84 39.62
CA VAL A 532 -12.94 31.43 38.55
C VAL A 532 -12.50 32.56 37.63
N CYS A 533 -13.35 33.56 37.37
CA CYS A 533 -13.01 34.72 36.54
C CYS A 533 -12.88 36.01 37.37
N ASP A 534 -11.92 36.86 36.99
CA ASP A 534 -11.84 38.24 37.50
C ASP A 534 -12.42 39.24 36.49
N ALA A 535 -13.09 40.27 37.00
CA ALA A 535 -13.61 41.39 36.20
C ALA A 535 -12.51 42.42 35.89
N GLY A 536 -11.41 42.41 36.64
CA GLY A 536 -10.20 43.19 36.34
C GLY A 536 -9.36 42.46 35.31
N GLY A 537 -9.21 43.04 34.11
CA GLY A 537 -8.48 42.43 33.00
C GLY A 537 -7.13 41.82 33.39
N ALA A 538 -6.79 40.69 32.77
CA ALA A 538 -5.55 39.96 33.04
C ALA A 538 -4.30 40.86 32.94
N ILE A 539 -3.60 41.07 34.07
CA ILE A 539 -2.22 41.54 34.03
C ILE A 539 -1.36 40.31 33.77
N THR A 540 -1.09 40.00 32.50
CA THR A 540 -0.11 38.98 32.12
C THR A 540 1.30 39.44 32.51
N PHE A 541 1.84 38.92 33.61
CA PHE A 541 3.29 38.94 33.85
C PHE A 541 3.93 37.95 32.88
N ARG A 542 4.37 38.42 31.71
CA ARG A 542 5.26 37.64 30.85
C ARG A 542 6.62 37.57 31.55
N GLY A 543 6.90 36.40 32.12
CA GLY A 543 8.22 35.90 32.53
C GLY A 543 9.19 36.92 33.10
N LEU A 544 9.22 37.07 34.43
CA LEU A 544 10.34 37.72 35.11
C LEU A 544 10.43 37.18 36.54
N ASP A 545 11.45 36.36 36.77
CA ASP A 545 12.03 36.11 38.09
C ASP A 545 12.46 37.46 38.68
N LEU A 546 11.64 38.05 39.55
CA LEU A 546 11.98 39.31 40.18
C LEU A 546 11.75 39.25 41.68
N LYS A 547 12.86 39.05 42.39
CA LYS A 547 13.05 39.49 43.77
C LYS A 547 12.97 41.02 43.81
N PHE A 548 11.79 41.59 43.98
CA PHE A 548 11.64 43.01 44.37
C PHE A 548 11.00 43.11 45.76
N ALA A 549 11.86 43.01 46.77
CA ALA A 549 11.68 43.79 47.98
C ALA A 549 12.18 45.21 47.67
N SER A 550 11.39 46.22 48.05
CA SER A 550 11.65 47.67 47.88
C SER A 550 11.01 48.30 46.63
N LEU A 551 9.74 48.69 46.77
CA LEU A 551 9.19 49.99 46.39
C LEU A 551 7.80 50.11 47.02
N CYS A 552 7.70 50.89 48.11
CA CYS A 552 6.42 51.23 48.74
C CYS A 552 5.64 52.21 47.85
N HIS A 553 4.87 51.69 46.90
CA HIS A 553 3.64 52.31 46.46
C HIS A 553 2.51 51.31 46.70
N LYS A 554 1.57 51.62 47.60
CA LYS A 554 0.31 50.86 47.77
C LYS A 554 -0.57 51.09 46.54
N GLN A 555 -0.17 50.58 45.39
CA GLN A 555 -1.14 50.16 44.39
C GLN A 555 -1.59 48.77 44.80
N THR A 556 -2.80 48.67 45.33
CA THR A 556 -3.54 47.41 45.40
C THR A 556 -3.85 46.96 43.98
N HIS A 557 -2.84 46.41 43.29
CA HIS A 557 -3.06 45.61 42.10
C HIS A 557 -3.78 44.35 42.57
N LYS A 558 -5.08 44.27 42.32
CA LYS A 558 -5.85 43.05 42.53
C LYS A 558 -5.18 41.98 41.67
N MET A 559 -4.49 41.03 42.30
CA MET A 559 -3.89 39.91 41.58
C MET A 559 -5.02 39.23 40.81
N THR A 560 -4.89 39.16 39.49
CA THR A 560 -5.83 38.41 38.66
C THR A 560 -5.90 36.98 39.21
N THR A 561 -7.10 36.50 39.53
CA THR A 561 -7.30 35.14 40.03
C THR A 561 -6.80 34.15 38.99
N ALA A 562 -5.75 33.41 39.32
CA ALA A 562 -5.27 32.29 38.53
C ALA A 562 -5.83 31.01 39.15
N THR A 563 -6.52 30.22 38.34
CA THR A 563 -7.08 28.94 38.75
C THR A 563 -6.07 27.85 38.41
N THR A 564 -5.55 27.16 39.42
CA THR A 564 -4.69 25.99 39.23
C THR A 564 -5.52 24.72 39.29
N VAL A 565 -5.42 23.92 38.24
CA VAL A 565 -5.96 22.57 38.09
C VAL A 565 -4.80 21.60 38.29
N GLU A 566 -4.79 20.89 39.42
CA GLU A 566 -3.86 19.77 39.65
C GLU A 566 -4.56 18.46 39.35
N PHE A 567 -4.04 17.69 38.38
CA PHE A 567 -4.58 16.38 38.03
C PHE A 567 -4.01 15.33 38.98
N LYS A 568 -4.88 14.73 39.81
CA LYS A 568 -4.45 13.77 40.83
C LYS A 568 -4.30 12.37 40.26
N THR A 569 -5.27 11.99 39.43
CA THR A 569 -5.36 10.65 38.85
C THR A 569 -4.69 10.60 37.48
N GLU A 570 -4.82 11.60 36.62
CA GLU A 570 -4.25 11.56 35.27
C GLU A 570 -2.73 11.71 35.35
N GLN A 571 -2.01 10.65 34.95
CA GLN A 571 -0.55 10.54 35.12
C GLN A 571 0.22 11.01 33.90
N GLY A 572 1.46 11.47 34.13
CA GLY A 572 2.41 11.87 33.09
C GLY A 572 2.18 13.27 32.52
N ASP A 573 2.76 13.52 31.35
CA ASP A 573 2.60 14.78 30.62
C ASP A 573 1.20 14.82 29.98
N LEU A 574 0.31 15.66 30.53
CA LEU A 574 -1.07 15.77 30.00
C LEU A 574 -1.19 16.91 28.98
N PRO A 575 -2.11 16.76 27.99
CA PRO A 575 -2.44 17.84 27.08
C PRO A 575 -3.07 19.02 27.83
N LYS A 576 -2.89 20.23 27.28
CA LYS A 576 -3.47 21.44 27.86
C LYS A 576 -5.00 21.42 27.72
N LEU A 577 -5.68 21.84 28.78
CA LEU A 577 -7.09 22.22 28.71
C LEU A 577 -7.30 23.31 27.67
N THR A 578 -8.42 23.23 26.96
CA THR A 578 -8.89 24.29 26.06
C THR A 578 -10.24 24.80 26.54
N ALA A 579 -10.66 25.98 26.06
CA ALA A 579 -11.94 26.57 26.44
C ALA A 579 -12.69 27.18 25.26
N MET A 580 -14.01 27.02 25.26
CA MET A 580 -14.91 27.83 24.44
C MET A 580 -15.37 29.05 25.24
N THR A 581 -14.93 30.24 24.84
CA THR A 581 -15.11 31.49 25.61
C THR A 581 -16.07 32.48 24.97
N ALA A 582 -16.68 32.13 23.82
CA ALA A 582 -17.55 33.03 23.03
C ALA A 582 -18.79 33.55 23.78
N LEU A 583 -19.10 32.97 24.94
CA LEU A 583 -20.26 33.29 25.76
C LEU A 583 -19.88 33.98 27.08
N LEU A 584 -18.60 34.35 27.24
CA LEU A 584 -18.14 35.28 28.27
C LEU A 584 -18.31 36.71 27.79
N THR A 585 -18.67 37.60 28.72
CA THR A 585 -18.79 39.04 28.45
C THR A 585 -17.85 39.84 29.33
N GLY A 586 -17.54 41.06 28.87
CA GLY A 586 -16.64 41.99 29.56
C GLY A 586 -15.44 42.38 28.72
N THR A 587 -14.77 43.46 29.11
CA THR A 587 -13.56 43.94 28.42
C THR A 587 -12.43 42.92 28.59
N GLY A 588 -11.94 42.36 27.48
CA GLY A 588 -10.92 41.31 27.49
C GLY A 588 -11.43 39.93 27.90
N ALA A 589 -12.73 39.66 27.70
CA ALA A 589 -13.33 38.38 28.05
C ALA A 589 -12.62 37.20 27.37
N GLY A 590 -12.16 36.24 28.17
CA GLY A 590 -11.38 35.12 27.66
C GLY A 590 -10.74 34.27 28.75
N VAL A 591 -10.17 33.15 28.34
CA VAL A 591 -9.45 32.20 29.20
C VAL A 591 -8.09 31.92 28.57
N VAL A 592 -7.03 32.03 29.37
CA VAL A 592 -5.65 31.75 28.95
C VAL A 592 -5.09 30.62 29.78
N PHE A 593 -4.47 29.63 29.14
CA PHE A 593 -3.89 28.45 29.79
C PHE A 593 -2.36 28.51 29.84
N ALA A 594 -1.81 28.01 30.94
CA ALA A 594 -0.38 27.78 31.15
C ALA A 594 -0.15 26.40 31.76
N LYS A 595 1.05 25.84 31.56
CA LYS A 595 1.47 24.54 32.09
C LYS A 595 2.62 24.73 33.09
N PRO A 596 2.36 25.23 34.31
CA PRO A 596 3.41 25.54 35.28
C PRO A 596 4.18 24.32 35.79
N GLN A 597 3.60 23.11 35.72
CA GLN A 597 4.27 21.89 36.18
C GLN A 597 3.85 20.70 35.30
N THR A 598 4.80 20.17 34.52
CA THR A 598 4.59 18.93 33.77
C THR A 598 4.56 17.73 34.72
N GLY A 599 3.55 16.89 34.60
CA GLY A 599 3.45 15.64 35.35
C GLY A 599 4.55 14.66 34.98
N THR A 600 5.16 14.04 35.98
CA THR A 600 6.28 13.09 35.80
C THR A 600 5.99 11.69 36.34
N LYS A 601 4.84 11.50 36.99
CA LYS A 601 4.37 10.19 37.43
C LYS A 601 4.32 9.23 36.23
N ALA A 602 4.93 8.06 36.37
CA ALA A 602 4.95 7.04 35.34
C ALA A 602 3.52 6.62 34.96
N ASN A 603 3.36 6.17 33.72
CA ASN A 603 2.09 5.68 33.20
C ASN A 603 2.37 4.33 32.53
N ILE A 604 2.68 3.32 33.34
CA ILE A 604 3.17 2.01 32.89
C ILE A 604 2.18 0.90 33.24
N GLU A 605 2.16 -0.16 32.43
CA GLU A 605 1.18 -1.23 32.56
C GLU A 605 1.32 -1.94 33.90
N CYS A 606 0.20 -2.08 34.61
CA CYS A 606 0.14 -2.62 35.95
C CYS A 606 1.11 -1.95 36.94
N SER A 607 1.42 -0.66 36.75
CA SER A 607 2.43 0.09 37.51
C SER A 607 3.81 -0.57 37.52
N GLY A 608 4.10 -1.48 36.58
CA GLY A 608 5.30 -2.32 36.57
C GLY A 608 5.38 -3.30 37.75
N ARG A 609 4.25 -3.57 38.43
CA ARG A 609 4.15 -4.38 39.65
C ARG A 609 3.08 -5.48 39.55
N GLY A 610 2.74 -5.88 38.33
CA GLY A 610 1.86 -7.01 38.08
C GLY A 610 2.00 -7.53 36.65
N ILE A 611 1.33 -8.65 36.38
CA ILE A 611 1.21 -9.22 35.03
C ILE A 611 -0.21 -8.97 34.53
N CYS A 612 -0.32 -8.40 33.34
CA CYS A 612 -1.60 -8.20 32.68
C CYS A 612 -2.21 -9.53 32.25
N ASP A 613 -3.42 -9.83 32.71
CA ASP A 613 -4.24 -10.90 32.15
C ASP A 613 -4.97 -10.35 30.90
N ARG A 614 -4.44 -10.68 29.71
CA ARG A 614 -4.92 -10.16 28.42
C ARG A 614 -6.34 -10.59 28.06
N THR A 615 -6.91 -11.58 28.73
CA THR A 615 -8.30 -12.02 28.51
C THR A 615 -9.27 -11.15 29.30
N THR A 616 -8.88 -10.73 30.50
CA THR A 616 -9.74 -9.97 31.42
C THR A 616 -9.42 -8.48 31.48
N GLY A 617 -8.22 -8.08 31.08
CA GLY A 617 -7.70 -6.72 31.27
C GLY A 617 -7.35 -6.42 32.73
N ILE A 618 -7.22 -7.44 33.58
CA ILE A 618 -6.95 -7.28 35.01
C ILE A 618 -5.47 -7.51 35.29
N CYS A 619 -4.86 -6.59 36.04
CA CYS A 619 -3.50 -6.75 36.56
C CYS A 619 -3.46 -7.75 37.71
N LYS A 620 -2.77 -8.87 37.52
CA LYS A 620 -2.38 -9.77 38.61
C LYS A 620 -1.17 -9.18 39.32
N CYS A 621 -1.42 -8.46 40.42
CA CYS A 621 -0.37 -7.83 41.23
C CYS A 621 0.64 -8.87 41.74
N PHE A 622 1.92 -8.49 41.75
CA PHE A 622 2.95 -9.26 42.44
C PHE A 622 2.67 -9.29 43.95
N PRO A 623 3.22 -10.29 44.68
CA PRO A 623 3.10 -10.32 46.13
C PRO A 623 3.44 -8.97 46.78
N TYR A 624 2.65 -8.58 47.79
CA TYR A 624 2.77 -7.31 48.53
C TYR A 624 2.34 -6.03 47.80
N PHE A 625 1.89 -6.12 46.55
CA PHE A 625 1.28 -5.01 45.83
C PHE A 625 -0.25 -5.16 45.81
N LEU A 626 -0.95 -4.03 45.95
CA LEU A 626 -2.40 -3.93 45.91
C LEU A 626 -2.82 -2.94 44.82
N SER A 627 -4.08 -3.04 44.40
CA SER A 627 -4.70 -1.99 43.60
C SER A 627 -4.74 -0.68 44.38
N SER A 628 -4.60 0.43 43.66
CA SER A 628 -4.49 1.77 44.24
C SER A 628 -5.48 2.71 43.58
N ASP A 629 -6.04 3.65 44.36
CA ASP A 629 -6.94 4.75 43.95
C ASP A 629 -6.31 5.77 42.98
N GLY A 630 -5.04 5.57 42.61
CA GLY A 630 -4.33 6.42 41.68
C GLY A 630 -3.64 7.64 42.29
N ASP A 631 -3.90 7.92 43.56
CA ASP A 631 -3.21 8.95 44.34
C ASP A 631 -2.40 8.36 45.50
N GLY A 632 -2.04 7.07 45.37
CA GLY A 632 -1.14 6.38 46.28
C GLY A 632 -1.82 5.73 47.50
N ASN A 633 -3.16 5.70 47.55
CA ASN A 633 -3.91 4.94 48.55
C ASN A 633 -4.42 3.63 47.94
N VAL A 634 -4.89 2.72 48.79
CA VAL A 634 -5.55 1.47 48.34
C VAL A 634 -6.89 1.81 47.69
N GLY A 635 -7.20 1.17 46.56
CA GLY A 635 -8.43 1.44 45.80
C GLY A 635 -8.78 0.38 44.76
#